data_AF-A0A3S0EP08-F1
#
_entry.id   AF-A0A3S0EP08-F1
#
_cell.length_a   1.000
_cell.length_b   1.000
_cell.length_c   1.000
_cell.angle_alpha   90.00
_cell.angle_beta   90.00
_cell.angle_gamma   90.00
#
_symmetry.space_group_name_H-M   'P 1'
#
loop_
_entity.id
_entity.type
_entity.pdbx_description
1 polymer ?
#
loop_
_entity_poly.entity_id
_entity_poly.type
_entity_poly.pdbx_seq_one_letter_code
_entity_poly.pdbx_strand_id
1 'polypeptide(L)'
;MNKRSSDFALLKSVCAGMDARFGYFSRARGISPFIVVSKRVLLHASGESKMSSAADEPNPNAKPSALGKLRKRFQSLGNRAMAICAATALVACLLEFFHLPPLHPELSDAEMRLEDHYFLLRNYLWPNGAWRTSAAKDIVLISVDQESARKLGVADAHQWPKAIFASLINKLEEAHAAVIVLDVPLDATTELKADAGSSAATGSAAPQLTGPSLTSAATGLGDIDQADNAALLEELRKAKNVVLTSGIDKTPATTGSMHDQSLVLLRSPGAPFTEAVGEDSGSVGNNVIVADTDGMVRRGTMLFDQLGPSFYKSLALRVAEKKMGARSIVDDRGFVYIRDRLIPTVVRINYAGPPGTYRAIPVWRAVDWEKHAQHGWFESMPSRRDDEPEAADSVVDAQNPFMNKIVLIGMFEPSVPGMSQQHYFYGSSISNFLTPAAPPPTLMNGVEIQANLISNIMQNSFLAEPDQWELLLLIIFGGLLVGRILARCAYRPFLSLSAMALLSVLWLAVSFYAFVSLRVLIPFTVPVIGVAWPATIIVLFDQYFKIKREKAKQTKLFRSLAAKPLANEIERRLLAELGLTGKLMNVTVAACQLHDFSEALDSKSPEAVLQSLNECLGVMMATIGEHGGLVERVWNCGVIGLWGAPIAMDSNAQVEAASKCIVEMRMRLKRLTGNDQSGQKSPFGLTCTINTGDAICGTIDAGSRDSSLVQYGALGPAIDLAMRLDPLNEHYGTTCIVGQTTAQLLAEADVRELDRITIGTRDQSQPIYELLSVDGALSGVHEEAMELFRRGRQCFESGRFREAEQLFTTAAGMMPGDKATSLMLEHCRTVLSKSEAKQT
;
A
#
# COMPACT_ATOMS: atom_id res chain seq x y z
N MET A 1 5.39 38.25 -30.37
CA MET A 1 4.87 38.79 -29.10
C MET A 1 3.35 38.67 -29.09
N ASN A 2 2.78 37.51 -28.73
CA ASN A 2 1.34 37.37 -28.35
C ASN A 2 1.02 35.92 -27.93
N LYS A 3 1.75 35.38 -26.95
CA LYS A 3 1.42 34.08 -26.32
C LYS A 3 1.78 34.02 -24.83
N ARG A 4 2.16 35.16 -24.22
CA ARG A 4 2.51 35.26 -22.78
C ARG A 4 1.50 36.08 -21.95
N SER A 5 0.50 36.72 -22.58
CA SER A 5 -0.50 37.52 -21.87
C SER A 5 -1.73 36.71 -21.44
N SER A 6 -2.07 35.62 -22.13
CA SER A 6 -3.19 34.72 -21.77
C SER A 6 -2.91 33.92 -20.50
N ASP A 7 -1.68 33.45 -20.34
CA ASP A 7 -1.29 32.59 -19.20
C ASP A 7 -1.17 33.42 -17.91
N PHE A 8 -0.81 34.71 -18.03
CA PHE A 8 -0.82 35.64 -16.90
C PHE A 8 -2.23 36.10 -16.50
N ALA A 9 -3.20 36.09 -17.42
CA ALA A 9 -4.59 36.37 -17.10
C ALA A 9 -5.26 35.20 -16.37
N LEU A 10 -4.93 33.96 -16.75
CA LEU A 10 -5.37 32.75 -16.06
C LEU A 10 -4.72 32.62 -14.67
N LEU A 11 -3.42 32.91 -14.54
CA LEU A 11 -2.75 32.98 -13.25
C LEU A 11 -3.29 34.13 -12.37
N LYS A 12 -3.63 35.29 -12.95
CA LYS A 12 -4.29 36.37 -12.21
C LYS A 12 -5.72 36.04 -11.78
N SER A 13 -6.50 35.29 -12.57
CA SER A 13 -7.86 34.87 -12.16
C SER A 13 -7.81 33.77 -11.09
N VAL A 14 -6.82 32.88 -11.16
CA VAL A 14 -6.55 31.88 -10.11
C VAL A 14 -6.06 32.57 -8.83
N CYS A 15 -5.15 33.55 -8.92
CA CYS A 15 -4.70 34.32 -7.75
C CYS A 15 -5.79 35.24 -7.19
N ALA A 16 -6.63 35.87 -8.01
CA ALA A 16 -7.77 36.69 -7.55
C ALA A 16 -8.87 35.83 -6.90
N GLY A 17 -9.07 34.59 -7.39
CA GLY A 17 -9.91 33.58 -6.75
C GLY A 17 -9.34 33.08 -5.42
N MET A 18 -8.01 33.04 -5.28
CA MET A 18 -7.32 32.72 -4.03
C MET A 18 -7.44 33.86 -3.00
N ASP A 19 -7.17 35.12 -3.37
CA ASP A 19 -7.25 36.27 -2.44
C ASP A 19 -8.67 36.47 -1.86
N ALA A 20 -9.70 36.15 -2.63
CA ALA A 20 -11.09 36.28 -2.19
C ALA A 20 -11.62 35.06 -1.40
N ARG A 21 -10.91 33.91 -1.39
CA ARG A 21 -11.14 32.76 -0.48
C ARG A 21 -10.28 32.84 0.79
N PHE A 22 -9.07 33.41 0.69
CA PHE A 22 -8.24 33.78 1.84
C PHE A 22 -8.93 34.75 2.82
N GLY A 23 -9.94 35.50 2.34
CA GLY A 23 -10.80 36.36 3.17
C GLY A 23 -11.59 35.61 4.24
N TYR A 24 -12.02 34.36 3.98
CA TYR A 24 -12.73 33.53 4.96
C TYR A 24 -11.81 33.17 6.14
N PHE A 25 -10.57 32.75 5.84
CA PHE A 25 -9.62 32.27 6.84
C PHE A 25 -8.84 33.38 7.55
N SER A 26 -8.50 34.48 6.86
CA SER A 26 -7.69 35.55 7.48
C SER A 26 -8.51 36.49 8.38
N ARG A 27 -9.80 36.70 8.10
CA ARG A 27 -10.66 37.59 8.91
C ARG A 27 -11.39 36.89 10.05
N ALA A 28 -11.74 35.60 9.93
CA ALA A 28 -12.49 34.90 10.97
C ALA A 28 -11.64 34.52 12.19
N ARG A 29 -10.32 34.32 12.03
CA ARG A 29 -9.41 33.92 13.11
C ARG A 29 -8.01 34.43 12.80
N GLY A 30 -7.68 35.65 13.21
CA GLY A 30 -6.31 36.14 13.12
C GLY A 30 -5.34 35.01 13.50
N ILE A 31 -4.56 34.55 12.51
CA ILE A 31 -3.66 33.37 12.51
C ILE A 31 -4.30 32.06 11.99
N SER A 32 -3.97 31.70 10.74
CA SER A 32 -4.06 30.31 10.24
C SER A 32 -3.09 29.41 11.04
N PRO A 33 -3.54 28.32 11.67
CA PRO A 33 -2.67 27.42 12.44
C PRO A 33 -1.58 26.74 11.58
N PHE A 34 -1.77 26.66 10.26
CA PHE A 34 -0.75 26.12 9.34
C PHE A 34 0.40 27.09 9.05
N ILE A 35 0.23 28.40 9.29
CA ILE A 35 1.25 29.42 8.98
C ILE A 35 2.22 29.65 10.16
N VAL A 36 1.86 29.29 11.40
CA VAL A 36 2.73 29.50 12.57
C VAL A 36 3.82 28.44 12.71
N VAL A 37 3.56 27.20 12.29
CA VAL A 37 4.56 26.12 12.37
C VAL A 37 5.62 26.25 11.27
N SER A 38 5.23 26.71 10.07
CA SER A 38 6.16 26.85 8.94
C SER A 38 7.17 27.99 9.15
N LYS A 39 6.78 29.11 9.77
CA LYS A 39 7.66 30.28 9.95
C LYS A 39 8.77 30.05 10.98
N ARG A 40 8.54 29.31 12.08
CA ARG A 40 9.59 28.96 13.06
C ARG A 40 10.54 27.89 12.57
N VAL A 41 10.07 26.94 11.77
CA VAL A 41 10.94 25.88 11.19
C VAL A 41 11.80 26.42 10.04
N LEU A 42 11.29 27.37 9.24
CA LEU A 42 12.07 28.03 8.18
C LEU A 42 13.06 29.08 8.70
N LEU A 43 12.75 29.79 9.80
CA LEU A 43 13.68 30.78 10.37
C LEU A 43 14.86 30.14 11.13
N HIS A 44 14.69 28.93 11.69
CA HIS A 44 15.80 28.21 12.33
C HIS A 44 16.73 27.48 11.35
N ALA A 45 16.35 27.38 10.07
CA ALA A 45 17.17 26.75 9.02
C ALA A 45 18.07 27.74 8.24
N SER A 46 18.09 29.03 8.60
CA SER A 46 18.77 30.07 7.82
C SER A 46 19.83 30.92 8.56
N GLY A 47 20.11 30.64 9.84
CA GLY A 47 21.04 31.43 10.65
C GLY A 47 22.11 30.59 11.32
N GLU A 48 23.37 30.85 10.96
CA GLU A 48 24.63 30.46 11.61
C GLU A 48 25.09 29.00 11.43
N SER A 49 26.35 28.68 11.13
CA SER A 49 27.53 29.46 10.75
C SER A 49 28.60 28.44 10.33
N LYS A 50 29.38 28.80 9.31
CA LYS A 50 30.61 28.13 8.90
C LYS A 50 31.57 27.98 10.08
N MET A 51 32.10 26.78 10.29
CA MET A 51 33.43 26.63 10.87
C MET A 51 34.17 25.49 10.15
N SER A 52 35.27 25.91 9.53
CA SER A 52 36.24 25.11 8.78
C SER A 52 36.86 24.00 9.64
N SER A 53 37.02 22.81 9.05
CA SER A 53 38.15 21.92 9.36
C SER A 53 38.36 20.98 8.18
N ALA A 54 39.50 21.15 7.53
CA ALA A 54 40.02 20.32 6.45
C ALA A 54 40.21 18.85 6.87
N ALA A 55 39.84 17.92 5.98
CA ALA A 55 40.55 16.65 5.76
C ALA A 55 39.92 15.90 4.56
N ASP A 56 40.79 15.52 3.63
CA ASP A 56 40.68 14.47 2.61
C ASP A 56 39.75 14.68 1.40
N GLU A 57 40.38 15.11 0.29
CA GLU A 57 39.90 14.81 -1.06
C GLU A 57 39.80 13.28 -1.26
N PRO A 58 38.68 12.75 -1.79
CA PRO A 58 38.53 11.32 -1.98
C PRO A 58 39.27 10.87 -3.24
N ASN A 59 40.27 10.03 -3.05
CA ASN A 59 40.98 9.29 -4.09
C ASN A 59 39.97 8.56 -5.03
N PRO A 60 39.96 8.86 -6.35
CA PRO A 60 39.00 8.30 -7.30
C PRO A 60 39.17 6.78 -7.56
N ASN A 61 40.23 6.14 -7.03
CA ASN A 61 40.51 4.71 -7.23
C ASN A 61 40.27 3.82 -5.99
N ALA A 62 39.67 4.34 -4.92
CA ALA A 62 39.39 3.53 -3.72
C ALA A 62 38.16 2.61 -3.90
N LYS A 63 38.37 1.28 -3.89
CA LYS A 63 37.27 0.29 -3.87
C LYS A 63 36.32 0.60 -2.71
N PRO A 64 34.99 0.71 -2.93
CA PRO A 64 34.07 1.13 -1.90
C PRO A 64 34.05 0.11 -0.75
N SER A 65 34.32 0.59 0.46
CA SER A 65 34.23 -0.18 1.71
C SER A 65 32.85 -0.83 1.85
N ALA A 66 32.75 -1.94 2.61
CA ALA A 66 31.49 -2.65 2.82
C ALA A 66 30.37 -1.70 3.33
N LEU A 67 30.74 -0.74 4.19
CA LEU A 67 29.89 0.35 4.67
C LEU A 67 29.43 1.31 3.55
N GLY A 68 30.29 1.63 2.59
CA GLY A 68 29.94 2.44 1.42
C GLY A 68 28.96 1.74 0.47
N LYS A 69 29.13 0.41 0.28
CA LYS A 69 28.18 -0.41 -0.48
C LYS A 69 26.82 -0.55 0.24
N LEU A 70 26.83 -0.71 1.56
CA LEU A 70 25.62 -0.68 2.40
C LEU A 70 24.91 0.68 2.30
N ARG A 71 25.64 1.80 2.42
CA ARG A 71 25.08 3.16 2.35
C ARG A 71 24.43 3.46 0.99
N LYS A 72 25.06 3.09 -0.13
CA LYS A 72 24.45 3.19 -1.47
C LYS A 72 23.21 2.31 -1.61
N ARG A 73 23.21 1.10 -1.03
CA ARG A 73 22.03 0.21 -0.99
C ARG A 73 20.89 0.83 -0.20
N PHE A 74 21.14 1.38 0.99
CA PHE A 74 20.13 2.10 1.78
C PHE A 74 19.56 3.31 1.04
N GLN A 75 20.40 4.09 0.34
CA GLN A 75 19.94 5.24 -0.46
C GLN A 75 19.03 4.83 -1.63
N SER A 76 19.38 3.78 -2.39
CA SER A 76 18.54 3.30 -3.50
C SER A 76 17.16 2.78 -3.07
N LEU A 77 17.06 2.18 -1.88
CA LEU A 77 15.79 1.71 -1.32
C LEU A 77 14.97 2.85 -0.73
N GLY A 78 15.62 3.79 -0.03
CA GLY A 78 14.97 4.98 0.48
C GLY A 78 14.32 5.80 -0.64
N ASN A 79 15.01 5.96 -1.77
CA ASN A 79 14.49 6.66 -2.94
C ASN A 79 13.28 5.95 -3.56
N ARG A 80 13.24 4.61 -3.54
CA ARG A 80 12.09 3.83 -4.03
C ARG A 80 10.89 3.94 -3.11
N ALA A 81 11.09 3.86 -1.79
CA ALA A 81 10.01 4.05 -0.81
C ALA A 81 9.40 5.46 -0.97
N MET A 82 10.25 6.48 -1.11
CA MET A 82 9.80 7.85 -1.39
C MET A 82 9.00 7.97 -2.71
N ALA A 83 9.47 7.32 -3.78
CA ALA A 83 8.77 7.32 -5.07
C ALA A 83 7.41 6.61 -5.00
N ILE A 84 7.33 5.48 -4.30
CA ILE A 84 6.07 4.74 -4.08
C ILE A 84 5.09 5.62 -3.29
N CYS A 85 5.53 6.24 -2.19
CA CYS A 85 4.68 7.11 -1.40
C CYS A 85 4.22 8.36 -2.16
N ALA A 86 5.08 8.95 -2.99
CA ALA A 86 4.71 10.05 -3.87
C ALA A 86 3.68 9.63 -4.92
N ALA A 87 3.84 8.42 -5.49
CA ALA A 87 2.88 7.88 -6.45
C ALA A 87 1.52 7.56 -5.82
N THR A 88 1.49 6.97 -4.62
CA THR A 88 0.23 6.71 -3.90
C THR A 88 -0.45 8.01 -3.48
N ALA A 89 0.31 9.01 -3.01
CA ALA A 89 -0.22 10.32 -2.71
C ALA A 89 -0.79 10.99 -3.98
N LEU A 90 -0.10 10.91 -5.12
CA LEU A 90 -0.60 11.43 -6.40
C LEU A 90 -1.90 10.74 -6.82
N VAL A 91 -1.98 9.41 -6.72
CA VAL A 91 -3.21 8.66 -7.04
C VAL A 91 -4.34 9.08 -6.10
N ALA A 92 -4.11 9.19 -4.79
CA ALA A 92 -5.13 9.69 -3.86
C ALA A 92 -5.58 11.12 -4.22
N CYS A 93 -4.66 12.01 -4.58
CA CYS A 93 -4.99 13.36 -5.02
C CYS A 93 -5.83 13.34 -6.31
N LEU A 94 -5.52 12.46 -7.27
CA LEU A 94 -6.29 12.34 -8.51
C LEU A 94 -7.69 11.77 -8.25
N LEU A 95 -7.82 10.79 -7.35
CA LEU A 95 -9.12 10.23 -6.97
C LEU A 95 -10.01 11.28 -6.29
N GLU A 96 -9.44 12.07 -5.38
CA GLU A 96 -10.13 13.19 -4.72
C GLU A 96 -10.51 14.30 -5.70
N PHE A 97 -9.59 14.72 -6.57
CA PHE A 97 -9.81 15.87 -7.45
C PHE A 97 -10.75 15.57 -8.62
N PHE A 98 -10.76 14.33 -9.12
CA PHE A 98 -11.57 13.92 -10.28
C PHE A 98 -12.83 13.13 -9.90
N HIS A 99 -13.14 12.95 -8.61
CA HIS A 99 -14.30 12.20 -8.13
C HIS A 99 -14.47 10.82 -8.82
N LEU A 100 -13.36 10.08 -8.97
CA LEU A 100 -13.36 8.81 -9.74
C LEU A 100 -13.96 7.64 -8.93
N PRO A 101 -14.76 6.72 -9.54
CA PRO A 101 -15.87 6.11 -8.79
C PRO A 101 -15.70 4.79 -7.98
N PRO A 102 -14.57 4.05 -7.87
CA PRO A 102 -14.64 2.80 -7.08
C PRO A 102 -14.21 2.91 -5.60
N LEU A 103 -13.39 3.89 -5.20
CA LEU A 103 -12.85 3.99 -3.82
C LEU A 103 -13.40 5.17 -3.02
N HIS A 104 -13.82 6.24 -3.70
CA HIS A 104 -14.31 7.46 -3.05
C HIS A 104 -15.56 7.26 -2.18
N PRO A 105 -16.62 6.53 -2.61
CA PRO A 105 -17.84 6.44 -1.81
C PRO A 105 -17.62 5.67 -0.50
N GLU A 106 -16.89 4.54 -0.52
CA GLU A 106 -16.63 3.75 0.69
C GLU A 106 -15.76 4.49 1.71
N LEU A 107 -14.74 5.23 1.25
CA LEU A 107 -13.90 6.05 2.13
C LEU A 107 -14.69 7.22 2.73
N SER A 108 -15.54 7.86 1.92
CA SER A 108 -16.43 8.93 2.39
C SER A 108 -17.41 8.41 3.44
N ASP A 109 -18.02 7.25 3.22
CA ASP A 109 -18.94 6.64 4.20
C ASP A 109 -18.21 6.29 5.51
N ALA A 110 -16.99 5.77 5.42
CA ALA A 110 -16.17 5.49 6.58
C ALA A 110 -15.78 6.77 7.34
N GLU A 111 -15.48 7.86 6.63
CA GLU A 111 -15.20 9.17 7.23
C GLU A 111 -16.44 9.71 7.96
N MET A 112 -17.62 9.69 7.32
CA MET A 112 -18.87 10.14 7.92
C MET A 112 -19.20 9.38 9.20
N ARG A 113 -19.00 8.05 9.22
CA ARG A 113 -19.16 7.25 10.44
C ARG A 113 -18.16 7.63 11.51
N LEU A 114 -16.92 7.93 11.14
CA LEU A 114 -15.91 8.38 12.10
C LEU A 114 -16.28 9.74 12.71
N GLU A 115 -16.79 10.67 11.90
CA GLU A 115 -17.32 11.96 12.36
C GLU A 115 -18.42 11.75 13.41
N ASP A 116 -19.37 10.83 13.18
CA ASP A 116 -20.40 10.50 14.17
C ASP A 116 -19.81 10.03 15.50
N HIS A 117 -18.79 9.16 15.44
CA HIS A 117 -18.09 8.70 16.62
C HIS A 117 -17.37 9.83 17.35
N TYR A 118 -16.93 10.90 16.66
CA TYR A 118 -16.34 12.05 17.33
C TYR A 118 -17.36 12.77 18.21
N PHE A 119 -18.60 12.92 17.75
CA PHE A 119 -19.67 13.49 18.58
C PHE A 119 -19.98 12.61 19.78
N LEU A 120 -20.11 11.30 19.59
CA LEU A 120 -20.36 10.35 20.69
C LEU A 120 -19.21 10.34 21.70
N LEU A 121 -17.97 10.29 21.22
CA LEU A 121 -16.78 10.29 22.07
C LEU A 121 -16.62 11.61 22.82
N ARG A 122 -16.82 12.75 22.15
CA ARG A 122 -16.85 14.07 22.80
C ARG A 122 -17.93 14.12 23.88
N ASN A 123 -19.12 13.60 23.58
CA ASN A 123 -20.24 13.60 24.52
C ASN A 123 -19.98 12.68 25.72
N TYR A 124 -19.28 11.55 25.51
CA TYR A 124 -18.89 10.60 26.54
C TYR A 124 -17.76 11.13 27.44
N LEU A 125 -16.70 11.67 26.85
CA LEU A 125 -15.52 12.18 27.59
C LEU A 125 -15.84 13.46 28.38
N TRP A 126 -16.66 14.33 27.79
CA TRP A 126 -17.06 15.59 28.41
C TRP A 126 -18.57 15.69 28.47
N PRO A 127 -19.24 14.95 29.37
CA PRO A 127 -20.70 14.98 29.53
C PRO A 127 -21.21 16.40 29.83
N ASN A 128 -20.43 17.17 30.58
CA ASN A 128 -20.77 18.51 31.09
C ASN A 128 -19.66 19.55 30.78
N GLY A 129 -18.74 19.26 29.85
CA GLY A 129 -17.44 19.95 29.78
C GLY A 129 -17.39 21.20 28.89
N ALA A 130 -16.43 22.08 29.22
CA ALA A 130 -16.09 23.34 28.53
C ALA A 130 -15.75 23.22 27.03
N TRP A 131 -15.54 21.99 26.55
CA TRP A 131 -15.13 21.70 25.17
C TRP A 131 -16.30 21.35 24.24
N ARG A 132 -17.54 21.36 24.75
CA ARG A 132 -18.74 21.32 23.91
C ARG A 132 -19.06 22.70 23.37
N THR A 133 -19.75 22.75 22.22
CA THR A 133 -20.50 23.94 21.85
C THR A 133 -21.59 24.13 22.89
N SER A 134 -21.49 25.18 23.71
CA SER A 134 -22.53 25.47 24.69
C SER A 134 -23.85 25.72 23.95
N ALA A 135 -24.91 25.04 24.38
CA ALA A 135 -26.25 25.39 23.93
C ALA A 135 -26.47 26.89 24.19
N ALA A 136 -26.93 27.64 23.19
CA ALA A 136 -27.15 29.05 23.36
C ALA A 136 -28.19 29.26 24.47
N LYS A 137 -27.77 29.90 25.57
CA LYS A 137 -28.65 30.23 26.70
C LYS A 137 -29.82 31.13 26.30
N ASP A 138 -29.70 31.78 25.14
CA ASP A 138 -30.70 32.66 24.56
C ASP A 138 -31.79 31.91 23.78
N ILE A 139 -31.76 30.57 23.71
CA ILE A 139 -32.74 29.78 22.96
C ILE A 139 -33.57 28.93 23.92
N VAL A 140 -34.90 29.03 23.81
CA VAL A 140 -35.88 28.25 24.57
C VAL A 140 -36.82 27.56 23.59
N LEU A 141 -37.09 26.27 23.81
CA LEU A 141 -38.05 25.51 23.01
C LEU A 141 -39.38 25.45 23.73
N ILE A 142 -40.48 25.55 22.98
CA ILE A 142 -41.83 25.24 23.45
C ILE A 142 -42.28 23.97 22.75
N SER A 143 -42.51 22.91 23.52
CA SER A 143 -42.94 21.62 22.99
C SER A 143 -44.46 21.57 22.81
N VAL A 144 -44.88 21.38 21.57
CA VAL A 144 -46.26 21.05 21.21
C VAL A 144 -46.36 19.53 21.17
N ASP A 145 -46.90 18.95 22.25
CA ASP A 145 -46.90 17.50 22.49
C ASP A 145 -48.29 16.98 22.90
N GLN A 146 -48.45 15.66 22.83
CA GLN A 146 -49.73 15.00 23.12
C GLN A 146 -50.15 15.11 24.59
N GLU A 147 -49.21 15.31 25.52
CA GLU A 147 -49.53 15.55 26.92
C GLU A 147 -50.17 16.93 27.11
N SER A 148 -49.61 17.93 26.43
CA SER A 148 -50.13 19.29 26.38
C SER A 148 -51.52 19.33 25.77
N ALA A 149 -51.76 18.58 24.67
CA ALA A 149 -53.08 18.46 24.06
C ALA A 149 -54.12 17.95 25.06
N ARG A 150 -53.79 16.89 25.81
CA ARG A 150 -54.68 16.32 26.85
C ARG A 150 -54.95 17.31 27.98
N LYS A 151 -53.95 18.05 28.44
CA LYS A 151 -54.09 19.02 29.55
C LYS A 151 -54.88 20.27 29.16
N LEU A 152 -54.75 20.70 27.90
CA LEU A 152 -55.47 21.86 27.35
C LEU A 152 -56.85 21.51 26.78
N GLY A 153 -57.24 20.24 26.79
CA GLY A 153 -58.53 19.80 26.27
C GLY A 153 -58.66 19.90 24.74
N VAL A 154 -57.53 19.80 24.01
CA VAL A 154 -57.51 19.84 22.54
C VAL A 154 -58.06 18.53 21.98
N ALA A 155 -59.09 18.61 21.13
CA ALA A 155 -59.82 17.46 20.61
C ALA A 155 -59.00 16.60 19.61
N ASP A 156 -58.18 17.22 18.77
CA ASP A 156 -57.29 16.55 17.83
C ASP A 156 -55.83 17.02 18.03
N ALA A 157 -54.94 16.09 18.41
CA ALA A 157 -53.53 16.39 18.63
C ALA A 157 -52.76 16.68 17.32
N HIS A 158 -53.33 16.36 16.16
CA HIS A 158 -52.76 16.65 14.84
C HIS A 158 -53.18 18.02 14.28
N GLN A 159 -54.24 18.62 14.81
CA GLN A 159 -54.73 19.95 14.43
C GLN A 159 -54.95 20.82 15.66
N TRP A 160 -53.94 21.62 15.98
CA TRP A 160 -53.96 22.50 17.13
C TRP A 160 -54.77 23.78 16.84
N PRO A 161 -55.72 24.18 17.73
CA PRO A 161 -56.48 25.41 17.56
C PRO A 161 -55.57 26.63 17.47
N LYS A 162 -55.73 27.44 16.42
CA LYS A 162 -54.87 28.60 16.16
C LYS A 162 -55.00 29.69 17.23
N ALA A 163 -56.15 29.73 17.92
CA ALA A 163 -56.38 30.59 19.08
C ALA A 163 -55.38 30.33 20.24
N ILE A 164 -54.91 29.08 20.41
CA ILE A 164 -53.88 28.76 21.42
C ILE A 164 -52.56 29.41 21.05
N PHE A 165 -52.16 29.34 19.78
CA PHE A 165 -50.94 30.00 19.29
C PHE A 165 -51.05 31.53 19.35
N ALA A 166 -52.23 32.10 19.07
CA ALA A 166 -52.49 33.54 19.21
C ALA A 166 -52.29 34.00 20.67
N SER A 167 -52.91 33.29 21.62
CA SER A 167 -52.76 33.55 23.06
C SER A 167 -51.31 33.39 23.53
N LEU A 168 -50.62 32.36 23.03
CA LEU A 168 -49.21 32.13 23.33
C LEU A 168 -48.32 33.27 22.80
N ILE A 169 -48.52 33.72 21.57
CA ILE A 169 -47.77 34.84 20.98
C ILE A 169 -47.96 36.10 21.84
N ASN A 170 -49.20 36.46 22.19
CA ASN A 170 -49.46 37.62 23.04
C ASN A 170 -48.72 37.52 24.39
N LYS A 171 -48.74 36.35 25.04
CA LYS A 171 -48.04 36.14 26.31
C LYS A 171 -46.52 36.16 26.20
N LEU A 172 -45.97 35.73 25.06
CA LEU A 172 -44.53 35.80 24.79
C LEU A 172 -44.08 37.23 24.46
N GLU A 173 -44.93 38.03 23.82
CA GLU A 173 -44.71 39.47 23.63
C GLU A 173 -44.70 40.22 24.95
N GLU A 174 -45.68 39.95 25.83
CA GLU A 174 -45.73 40.47 27.21
C GLU A 174 -44.50 40.05 28.01
N ALA A 175 -44.00 38.83 27.79
CA ALA A 175 -42.75 38.34 28.38
C ALA A 175 -41.48 38.93 27.74
N HIS A 176 -41.61 39.81 26.73
CA HIS A 176 -40.51 40.42 25.98
C HIS A 176 -39.56 39.41 25.33
N ALA A 177 -40.12 38.38 24.69
CA ALA A 177 -39.34 37.49 23.82
C ALA A 177 -38.66 38.29 22.69
N ALA A 178 -37.40 37.96 22.38
CA ALA A 178 -36.67 38.69 21.34
C ALA A 178 -37.10 38.29 19.92
N VAL A 179 -37.36 36.99 19.71
CA VAL A 179 -37.87 36.44 18.45
C VAL A 179 -38.77 35.26 18.79
N ILE A 180 -39.97 35.22 18.22
CA ILE A 180 -40.92 34.12 18.38
C ILE A 180 -40.96 33.34 17.07
N VAL A 181 -40.60 32.06 17.09
CA VAL A 181 -40.58 31.20 15.91
C VAL A 181 -41.73 30.23 15.98
N LEU A 182 -42.59 30.25 14.98
CA LEU A 182 -43.76 29.40 14.90
C LEU A 182 -43.52 28.29 13.87
N ASP A 183 -42.97 27.17 14.32
CA ASP A 183 -42.71 25.96 13.55
C ASP A 183 -43.81 24.92 13.71
N VAL A 184 -45.03 25.33 13.36
CA VAL A 184 -46.22 24.48 13.35
C VAL A 184 -46.95 24.64 12.02
N PRO A 185 -47.62 23.58 11.55
CA PRO A 185 -48.33 23.67 10.28
C PRO A 185 -49.55 24.59 10.38
N LEU A 186 -49.54 25.68 9.61
CA LEU A 186 -50.61 26.67 9.60
C LEU A 186 -51.71 26.38 8.56
N ASP A 187 -51.43 25.61 7.51
CA ASP A 187 -52.39 25.29 6.44
C ASP A 187 -52.42 23.80 6.09
N ALA A 188 -53.57 23.37 5.56
CA ALA A 188 -53.67 22.12 4.81
C ALA A 188 -52.91 22.27 3.47
N THR A 189 -52.09 21.27 3.13
CA THR A 189 -51.20 21.25 1.97
C THR A 189 -51.85 21.78 0.69
N THR A 190 -51.26 22.82 0.07
CA THR A 190 -51.68 23.32 -1.24
C THR A 190 -50.66 22.88 -2.30
N GLU A 191 -51.05 21.99 -3.22
CA GLU A 191 -50.20 21.59 -4.35
C GLU A 191 -50.19 22.70 -5.41
N LEU A 192 -49.01 23.25 -5.72
CA LEU A 192 -48.81 24.17 -6.85
C LEU A 192 -48.17 23.40 -8.02
N LYS A 193 -48.92 23.22 -9.12
CA LYS A 193 -48.36 22.77 -10.40
C LYS A 193 -47.65 23.95 -11.07
N ALA A 194 -46.42 23.74 -11.51
CA ALA A 194 -45.70 24.72 -12.32
C ALA A 194 -46.21 24.67 -13.76
N ASP A 195 -46.87 25.73 -14.23
CA ASP A 195 -47.28 25.85 -15.63
C ASP A 195 -46.05 25.98 -16.54
N ALA A 196 -45.82 24.96 -17.38
CA ALA A 196 -44.87 25.02 -18.47
C ALA A 196 -45.53 25.69 -19.69
N GLY A 197 -45.03 26.86 -20.09
CA GLY A 197 -45.50 27.55 -21.27
C GLY A 197 -45.14 26.85 -22.59
N SER A 198 -46.13 26.69 -23.46
CA SER A 198 -46.06 26.57 -24.93
C SER A 198 -47.48 26.89 -25.44
N SER A 199 -47.74 27.84 -26.34
CA SER A 199 -46.99 28.23 -27.52
C SER A 199 -47.20 29.70 -27.91
N ALA A 200 -46.32 30.18 -28.79
CA ALA A 200 -46.46 31.45 -29.50
C ALA A 200 -47.58 31.38 -30.55
N ALA A 201 -48.46 32.39 -30.58
CA ALA A 201 -48.60 33.37 -31.67
C ALA A 201 -49.95 34.11 -31.64
N THR A 202 -49.86 35.40 -31.99
CA THR A 202 -50.90 36.32 -32.50
C THR A 202 -51.99 36.87 -31.57
N GLY A 203 -51.97 38.20 -31.42
CA GLY A 203 -53.18 39.03 -31.39
C GLY A 203 -53.60 39.62 -30.04
N SER A 204 -53.25 40.88 -29.82
CA SER A 204 -54.13 41.93 -29.27
C SER A 204 -55.17 41.53 -28.21
N ALA A 205 -54.83 41.69 -26.94
CA ALA A 205 -55.62 42.30 -25.85
C ALA A 205 -55.14 41.76 -24.49
N ALA A 206 -54.97 42.64 -23.51
CA ALA A 206 -54.60 42.26 -22.15
C ALA A 206 -55.68 41.37 -21.50
N PRO A 207 -55.39 40.17 -20.99
CA PRO A 207 -56.33 39.41 -20.19
C PRO A 207 -56.23 39.85 -18.72
N GLN A 208 -57.32 40.43 -18.23
CA GLN A 208 -57.62 40.50 -16.81
C GLN A 208 -57.76 39.07 -16.28
N LEU A 209 -56.95 38.68 -15.30
CA LEU A 209 -57.08 37.40 -14.60
C LEU A 209 -58.05 37.55 -13.43
N THR A 210 -59.30 37.23 -13.69
CA THR A 210 -60.30 36.84 -12.68
C THR A 210 -59.93 35.44 -12.15
N GLY A 211 -59.76 35.32 -10.83
CA GLY A 211 -59.34 34.06 -10.18
C GLY A 211 -60.40 32.94 -10.23
N PRO A 212 -59.99 31.67 -10.05
CA PRO A 212 -60.94 30.57 -9.89
C PRO A 212 -61.54 30.55 -8.47
N SER A 213 -62.85 30.34 -8.42
CA SER A 213 -63.73 30.43 -7.25
C SER A 213 -63.45 29.36 -6.17
N LEU A 214 -63.20 29.85 -4.96
CA LEU A 214 -63.12 29.14 -3.67
C LEU A 214 -64.50 28.70 -3.15
N THR A 215 -65.19 27.75 -3.77
CA THR A 215 -66.48 27.27 -3.22
C THR A 215 -66.83 25.84 -3.63
N SER A 216 -66.29 24.81 -2.98
CA SER A 216 -66.98 23.49 -2.92
C SER A 216 -66.42 22.46 -1.92
N ALA A 217 -65.65 22.83 -0.89
CA ALA A 217 -65.16 21.87 0.10
C ALA A 217 -65.23 22.34 1.58
N ALA A 218 -66.07 23.33 1.89
CA ALA A 218 -66.08 24.00 3.19
C ALA A 218 -67.49 24.24 3.75
N THR A 219 -68.35 23.22 3.83
CA THR A 219 -69.74 23.41 4.31
C THR A 219 -70.09 22.67 5.61
N GLY A 220 -69.11 22.26 6.42
CA GLY A 220 -69.38 21.65 7.74
C GLY A 220 -68.45 22.04 8.91
N LEU A 221 -67.31 22.69 8.67
CA LEU A 221 -66.29 23.04 9.67
C LEU A 221 -65.87 24.54 9.64
N GLY A 222 -66.50 25.35 8.79
CA GLY A 222 -65.97 26.66 8.35
C GLY A 222 -66.00 27.81 9.36
N ASP A 223 -66.88 27.80 10.37
CA ASP A 223 -67.01 28.94 11.29
C ASP A 223 -65.90 28.95 12.38
N ILE A 224 -65.45 27.77 12.82
CA ILE A 224 -64.38 27.65 13.83
C ILE A 224 -63.03 27.98 13.17
N ASP A 225 -62.77 27.49 11.96
CA ASP A 225 -61.55 27.80 11.23
C ASP A 225 -61.42 29.28 10.88
N GLN A 226 -62.50 29.98 10.53
CA GLN A 226 -62.45 31.42 10.23
C GLN A 226 -62.20 32.28 11.48
N ALA A 227 -62.86 31.98 12.60
CA ALA A 227 -62.65 32.70 13.86
C ALA A 227 -61.25 32.44 14.44
N ASP A 228 -60.79 31.19 14.43
CA ASP A 228 -59.45 30.80 14.90
C ASP A 228 -58.34 31.37 14.01
N ASN A 229 -58.54 31.42 12.69
CA ASN A 229 -57.63 32.11 11.76
C ASN A 229 -57.58 33.61 12.05
N ALA A 230 -58.74 34.25 12.26
CA ALA A 230 -58.81 35.68 12.51
C ALA A 230 -58.07 36.08 13.80
N ALA A 231 -58.22 35.31 14.88
CA ALA A 231 -57.52 35.55 16.14
C ALA A 231 -55.99 35.50 15.97
N LEU A 232 -55.47 34.48 15.28
CA LEU A 232 -54.04 34.38 15.02
C LEU A 232 -53.53 35.49 14.08
N LEU A 233 -54.28 35.84 13.04
CA LEU A 233 -53.92 36.90 12.11
C LEU A 233 -53.87 38.28 12.79
N GLU A 234 -54.76 38.55 13.75
CA GLU A 234 -54.73 39.80 14.51
C GLU A 234 -53.45 39.91 15.34
N GLU A 235 -53.08 38.85 16.06
CA GLU A 235 -51.86 38.83 16.88
C GLU A 235 -50.58 38.87 16.04
N LEU A 236 -50.54 38.18 14.91
CA LEU A 236 -49.41 38.24 13.98
C LEU A 236 -49.17 39.66 13.42
N ARG A 237 -50.23 40.44 13.17
CA ARG A 237 -50.11 41.84 12.75
C ARG A 237 -49.57 42.76 13.84
N LYS A 238 -49.85 42.43 15.12
CA LYS A 238 -49.34 43.18 16.29
C LYS A 238 -47.87 42.85 16.55
N ALA A 239 -47.51 41.56 16.50
CA ALA A 239 -46.20 41.06 16.89
C ALA A 239 -45.16 41.18 15.75
N LYS A 240 -44.25 42.16 15.86
CA LYS A 240 -43.23 42.43 14.83
C LYS A 240 -42.03 41.48 14.86
N ASN A 241 -41.86 40.69 15.92
CA ASN A 241 -40.73 39.79 16.15
C ASN A 241 -41.03 38.32 15.82
N VAL A 242 -42.18 38.01 15.20
CA VAL A 242 -42.57 36.63 14.84
C VAL A 242 -41.90 36.18 13.54
N VAL A 243 -41.51 34.90 13.46
CA VAL A 243 -41.00 34.25 12.25
C VAL A 243 -41.81 32.98 12.00
N LEU A 244 -42.42 32.88 10.82
CA LEU A 244 -43.17 31.69 10.40
C LEU A 244 -42.28 30.71 9.64
N THR A 245 -42.59 29.42 9.73
CA THR A 245 -41.90 28.40 8.95
C THR A 245 -42.62 28.08 7.65
N SER A 246 -41.83 27.69 6.65
CA SER A 246 -42.32 27.07 5.42
C SER A 246 -41.53 25.79 5.16
N GLY A 247 -42.16 24.74 4.64
CA GLY A 247 -41.49 23.55 4.13
C GLY A 247 -41.48 23.53 2.61
N ILE A 248 -40.47 24.15 1.98
CA ILE A 248 -40.32 24.16 0.52
C ILE A 248 -39.17 23.23 0.16
N ASP A 249 -39.45 22.12 -0.53
CA ASP A 249 -38.42 21.20 -1.02
C ASP A 249 -38.58 20.92 -2.53
N LYS A 250 -37.47 20.99 -3.28
CA LYS A 250 -37.37 20.53 -4.67
C LYS A 250 -36.67 19.19 -4.64
N THR A 251 -37.38 18.11 -4.97
CA THR A 251 -36.71 16.81 -5.12
C THR A 251 -35.76 16.86 -6.34
N PRO A 252 -34.50 16.39 -6.22
CA PRO A 252 -33.64 16.23 -7.39
C PRO A 252 -34.21 15.10 -8.26
N ALA A 253 -34.29 15.33 -9.57
CA ALA A 253 -34.72 14.34 -10.54
C ALA A 253 -33.83 13.09 -10.47
N THR A 254 -34.32 12.00 -9.89
CA THR A 254 -33.64 10.71 -9.90
C THR A 254 -33.77 10.08 -11.28
N THR A 255 -32.62 9.97 -11.97
CA THR A 255 -32.27 8.98 -13.00
C THR A 255 -33.28 8.74 -14.15
N GLY A 256 -32.93 9.24 -15.34
CA GLY A 256 -33.09 8.48 -16.60
C GLY A 256 -34.37 8.67 -17.43
N SER A 257 -35.27 9.58 -17.07
CA SER A 257 -36.47 9.87 -17.87
C SER A 257 -36.50 11.36 -18.26
N MET A 258 -36.23 11.66 -19.53
CA MET A 258 -36.54 12.98 -20.12
C MET A 258 -38.06 13.07 -20.31
N HIS A 259 -38.83 13.33 -19.26
CA HIS A 259 -40.18 13.92 -19.24
C HIS A 259 -40.86 13.64 -17.88
N ASP A 260 -40.29 14.14 -16.78
CA ASP A 260 -41.09 14.33 -15.58
C ASP A 260 -40.72 15.67 -14.92
N GLN A 261 -41.70 16.58 -14.86
CA GLN A 261 -41.55 17.89 -14.26
C GLN A 261 -41.53 17.70 -12.74
N SER A 262 -40.40 18.03 -12.12
CA SER A 262 -40.19 18.00 -10.67
C SER A 262 -41.27 18.77 -9.92
N LEU A 263 -42.17 18.05 -9.25
CA LEU A 263 -43.16 18.63 -8.34
C LEU A 263 -42.45 19.22 -7.11
N VAL A 264 -42.57 20.53 -6.94
CA VAL A 264 -42.12 21.25 -5.72
C VAL A 264 -43.28 21.21 -4.74
N LEU A 265 -43.19 20.40 -3.69
CA LEU A 265 -44.19 20.44 -2.62
C LEU A 265 -43.89 21.68 -1.75
N LEU A 266 -44.64 22.76 -1.97
CA LEU A 266 -44.57 23.97 -1.14
C LEU A 266 -45.55 23.84 0.03
N ARG A 267 -45.03 23.66 1.24
CA ARG A 267 -45.78 23.93 2.48
C ARG A 267 -45.47 25.35 2.95
N SER A 268 -46.00 26.35 2.27
CA SER A 268 -45.92 27.75 2.72
C SER A 268 -47.12 28.08 3.60
N PRO A 269 -46.97 28.93 4.64
CA PRO A 269 -48.11 29.63 5.20
C PRO A 269 -48.88 30.32 4.06
N GLY A 270 -50.21 30.28 4.12
CA GLY A 270 -51.09 30.90 3.17
C GLY A 270 -50.89 32.42 3.15
N ALA A 271 -51.25 33.04 2.03
CA ALA A 271 -51.09 34.48 1.81
C ALA A 271 -51.56 35.36 3.00
N PRO A 272 -52.70 35.07 3.67
CA PRO A 272 -53.11 35.87 4.83
C PRO A 272 -52.10 35.88 5.98
N PHE A 273 -51.44 34.76 6.25
CA PHE A 273 -50.46 34.64 7.35
C PHE A 273 -49.13 35.29 6.98
N THR A 274 -48.68 35.16 5.73
CA THR A 274 -47.45 35.82 5.27
C THR A 274 -47.62 37.33 5.21
N GLU A 275 -48.78 37.83 4.78
CA GLU A 275 -49.13 39.25 4.82
C GLU A 275 -49.22 39.79 6.24
N ALA A 276 -49.75 39.01 7.19
CA ALA A 276 -49.91 39.43 8.58
C ALA A 276 -48.57 39.71 9.29
N VAL A 277 -47.54 38.90 9.03
CA VAL A 277 -46.18 39.09 9.61
C VAL A 277 -45.34 40.09 8.78
N GLY A 278 -45.87 40.54 7.64
CA GLY A 278 -45.29 41.56 6.77
C GLY A 278 -44.13 41.08 5.90
N GLU A 279 -43.89 41.80 4.80
CA GLU A 279 -42.79 41.54 3.84
C GLU A 279 -41.38 41.86 4.38
N ASP A 280 -41.28 42.28 5.64
CA ASP A 280 -39.98 42.48 6.27
C ASP A 280 -39.15 41.20 6.13
N SER A 281 -37.89 41.38 5.76
CA SER A 281 -36.98 40.33 5.31
C SER A 281 -36.63 39.26 6.35
N GLY A 282 -37.40 39.10 7.42
CA GLY A 282 -37.22 38.14 8.50
C GLY A 282 -38.45 37.29 8.81
N SER A 283 -39.59 37.51 8.13
CA SER A 283 -40.89 37.04 8.62
C SER A 283 -41.27 35.60 8.24
N VAL A 284 -40.64 35.01 7.21
CA VAL A 284 -40.85 33.61 6.81
C VAL A 284 -39.53 32.95 6.41
N GLY A 285 -39.27 31.73 6.89
CA GLY A 285 -38.05 30.97 6.59
C GLY A 285 -38.25 29.46 6.39
N ASN A 286 -37.35 28.84 5.62
CA ASN A 286 -37.43 27.41 5.28
C ASN A 286 -36.98 26.51 6.43
N ASN A 287 -37.84 25.60 6.88
CA ASN A 287 -37.50 24.63 7.93
C ASN A 287 -37.03 23.27 7.38
N VAL A 288 -36.92 23.11 6.05
CA VAL A 288 -36.49 21.84 5.44
C VAL A 288 -35.13 21.39 5.98
N ILE A 289 -35.10 20.16 6.46
CA ILE A 289 -33.92 19.45 6.93
C ILE A 289 -33.60 18.37 5.90
N VAL A 290 -32.40 18.44 5.34
CA VAL A 290 -31.89 17.45 4.38
C VAL A 290 -30.95 16.52 5.09
N ALA A 291 -31.27 15.22 5.09
CA ALA A 291 -30.39 14.17 5.60
C ALA A 291 -29.35 13.77 4.55
N ASP A 292 -28.21 13.28 5.00
CA ASP A 292 -27.20 12.67 4.14
C ASP A 292 -27.73 11.34 3.56
N THR A 293 -26.97 10.71 2.65
CA THR A 293 -27.34 9.45 1.97
C THR A 293 -27.64 8.29 2.91
N ASP A 294 -27.13 8.33 4.14
CA ASP A 294 -27.37 7.34 5.19
C ASP A 294 -28.52 7.71 6.15
N GLY A 295 -29.24 8.80 5.89
CA GLY A 295 -30.38 9.26 6.68
C GLY A 295 -30.00 10.07 7.93
N MET A 296 -28.71 10.33 8.15
CA MET A 296 -28.23 11.15 9.28
C MET A 296 -28.18 12.63 8.90
N VAL A 297 -28.56 13.52 9.83
CA VAL A 297 -28.50 14.98 9.60
C VAL A 297 -27.18 15.54 10.13
N ARG A 298 -26.20 15.75 9.24
CA ARG A 298 -24.91 16.40 9.59
C ARG A 298 -24.78 17.82 9.04
N ARG A 299 -25.59 18.19 8.06
CA ARG A 299 -25.50 19.45 7.31
C ARG A 299 -26.77 20.27 7.45
N GLY A 300 -26.61 21.60 7.38
CA GLY A 300 -27.72 22.55 7.30
C GLY A 300 -27.58 23.44 6.07
N THR A 301 -28.71 23.75 5.44
CA THR A 301 -28.78 24.64 4.26
C THR A 301 -29.21 26.03 4.70
N MET A 302 -28.49 27.07 4.26
CA MET A 302 -28.75 28.48 4.59
C MET A 302 -29.53 29.20 3.50
N LEU A 303 -29.24 28.89 2.24
CA LEU A 303 -29.99 29.38 1.08
C LEU A 303 -30.47 28.18 0.26
N PHE A 304 -31.73 28.23 -0.13
CA PHE A 304 -32.37 27.29 -1.03
C PHE A 304 -32.51 27.92 -2.43
N ASP A 305 -32.79 27.07 -3.42
CA ASP A 305 -32.89 27.46 -4.84
C ASP A 305 -33.72 28.73 -5.07
N GLN A 306 -33.30 29.48 -6.08
CA GLN A 306 -33.94 30.73 -6.46
C GLN A 306 -35.35 30.48 -7.01
N LEU A 307 -36.36 31.06 -6.37
CA LEU A 307 -37.73 31.17 -6.85
C LEU A 307 -38.02 32.66 -7.09
N GLY A 308 -37.94 33.10 -8.34
CA GLY A 308 -38.08 34.51 -8.72
C GLY A 308 -36.79 35.34 -8.51
N PRO A 309 -36.86 36.62 -8.08
CA PRO A 309 -35.70 37.52 -8.01
C PRO A 309 -34.82 37.35 -6.75
N SER A 310 -35.10 36.40 -5.85
CA SER A 310 -34.36 36.25 -4.59
C SER A 310 -34.22 34.79 -4.15
N PHE A 311 -33.13 34.47 -3.45
CA PHE A 311 -32.94 33.18 -2.80
C PHE A 311 -33.88 33.01 -1.60
N TYR A 312 -34.40 31.81 -1.42
CA TYR A 312 -35.21 31.49 -0.25
C TYR A 312 -34.27 31.15 0.93
N LYS A 313 -34.42 31.86 2.06
CA LYS A 313 -33.53 31.72 3.22
C LYS A 313 -34.05 30.68 4.19
N SER A 314 -33.13 29.98 4.87
CA SER A 314 -33.48 29.05 5.93
C SER A 314 -34.09 29.75 7.14
N LEU A 315 -34.87 29.00 7.92
CA LEU A 315 -35.47 29.46 9.16
C LEU A 315 -34.40 30.00 10.12
N ALA A 316 -33.33 29.22 10.33
CA ALA A 316 -32.24 29.62 11.19
C ALA A 316 -31.62 30.96 10.78
N LEU A 317 -31.45 31.20 9.48
CA LEU A 317 -30.91 32.45 8.96
C LEU A 317 -31.86 33.63 9.21
N ARG A 318 -33.17 33.48 8.97
CA ARG A 318 -34.17 34.52 9.20
C ARG A 318 -34.28 34.90 10.68
N VAL A 319 -34.24 33.90 11.56
CA VAL A 319 -34.25 34.11 13.02
C VAL A 319 -33.02 34.88 13.47
N ALA A 320 -31.85 34.53 12.93
CA ALA A 320 -30.61 35.26 13.21
C ALA A 320 -30.65 36.71 12.70
N GLU A 321 -31.16 36.96 11.49
CA GLU A 321 -31.36 38.31 10.95
C GLU A 321 -32.24 39.17 11.87
N LYS A 322 -33.33 38.58 12.37
CA LYS A 322 -34.29 39.24 13.26
C LYS A 322 -33.69 39.53 14.64
N LYS A 323 -33.05 38.53 15.27
CA LYS A 323 -32.38 38.69 16.58
C LYS A 323 -31.22 39.69 16.52
N MET A 324 -30.47 39.72 15.41
CA MET A 324 -29.37 40.67 15.22
C MET A 324 -29.82 42.01 14.64
N GLY A 325 -31.09 42.20 14.28
CA GLY A 325 -31.56 43.41 13.60
C GLY A 325 -30.73 43.78 12.37
N ALA A 326 -30.23 42.79 11.63
CA ALA A 326 -29.32 42.98 10.49
C ALA A 326 -29.72 42.04 9.34
N ARG A 327 -29.86 42.59 8.13
CA ARG A 327 -30.13 41.79 6.94
C ARG A 327 -28.88 41.05 6.50
N SER A 328 -29.04 39.81 6.06
CA SER A 328 -27.97 39.05 5.43
C SER A 328 -27.83 39.44 3.96
N ILE A 329 -26.58 39.60 3.55
CA ILE A 329 -26.15 39.93 2.20
C ILE A 329 -25.62 38.64 1.57
N VAL A 330 -26.09 38.33 0.37
CA VAL A 330 -25.61 37.18 -0.41
C VAL A 330 -24.63 37.69 -1.46
N ASP A 331 -23.40 37.19 -1.44
CA ASP A 331 -22.40 37.45 -2.49
C ASP A 331 -22.69 36.60 -3.74
N ASP A 332 -22.23 37.02 -4.91
CA ASP A 332 -22.39 36.34 -6.21
C ASP A 332 -21.82 34.91 -6.21
N ARG A 333 -20.95 34.61 -5.24
CA ARG A 333 -20.34 33.30 -5.01
C ARG A 333 -21.14 32.39 -4.07
N GLY A 334 -22.34 32.80 -3.63
CA GLY A 334 -23.21 32.01 -2.77
C GLY A 334 -22.77 31.97 -1.31
N PHE A 335 -22.09 33.01 -0.82
CA PHE A 335 -21.77 33.18 0.60
C PHE A 335 -22.73 34.15 1.27
N VAL A 336 -23.12 33.86 2.51
CA VAL A 336 -24.04 34.69 3.29
C VAL A 336 -23.25 35.49 4.33
N TYR A 337 -23.45 36.80 4.35
CA TYR A 337 -22.85 37.70 5.33
C TYR A 337 -23.93 38.28 6.22
N ILE A 338 -23.78 38.16 7.53
CA ILE A 338 -24.63 38.85 8.51
C ILE A 338 -23.73 39.62 9.49
N ARG A 339 -23.80 40.95 9.47
CA ARG A 339 -22.84 41.83 10.16
C ARG A 339 -21.39 41.48 9.80
N ASP A 340 -20.62 40.97 10.76
CA ASP A 340 -19.21 40.57 10.65
C ASP A 340 -19.04 39.05 10.39
N ARG A 341 -20.14 38.29 10.30
CA ARG A 341 -20.13 36.83 10.20
C ARG A 341 -20.30 36.37 8.77
N LEU A 342 -19.45 35.43 8.38
CA LEU A 342 -19.45 34.80 7.07
C LEU A 342 -19.92 33.35 7.21
N ILE A 343 -21.04 33.04 6.57
CA ILE A 343 -21.74 31.77 6.68
C ILE A 343 -21.80 31.14 5.28
N PRO A 344 -21.23 29.94 5.09
CA PRO A 344 -21.41 29.17 3.87
C PRO A 344 -22.87 28.85 3.59
N THR A 345 -23.19 28.58 2.33
CA THR A 345 -24.53 28.19 1.87
C THR A 345 -24.98 26.85 2.45
N VAL A 346 -24.04 25.91 2.59
CA VAL A 346 -24.23 24.63 3.27
C VAL A 346 -23.18 24.54 4.37
N VAL A 347 -23.62 24.26 5.60
CA VAL A 347 -22.77 24.26 6.79
C VAL A 347 -22.78 22.91 7.50
N ARG A 348 -21.67 22.55 8.14
CA ARG A 348 -21.60 21.41 9.05
C ARG A 348 -22.09 21.82 10.44
N ILE A 349 -23.11 21.10 10.93
CA ILE A 349 -23.75 21.41 12.21
C ILE A 349 -22.85 20.97 13.35
N ASN A 350 -22.50 21.90 14.23
CA ASN A 350 -21.80 21.60 15.47
C ASN A 350 -22.82 21.46 16.60
N TYR A 351 -23.38 20.26 16.74
CA TYR A 351 -24.38 19.95 17.76
C TYR A 351 -23.86 20.27 19.16
N ALA A 352 -24.70 20.90 19.99
CA ALA A 352 -24.36 21.21 21.38
C ALA A 352 -24.30 19.96 22.28
N GLY A 353 -25.10 18.94 21.97
CA GLY A 353 -25.19 17.71 22.74
C GLY A 353 -26.30 16.77 22.21
N PRO A 354 -26.57 15.66 22.91
CA PRO A 354 -27.64 14.72 22.56
C PRO A 354 -29.04 15.36 22.67
N PRO A 355 -30.11 14.72 22.16
CA PRO A 355 -31.49 15.22 22.28
C PRO A 355 -31.87 15.61 23.71
N GLY A 356 -32.60 16.72 23.84
CA GLY A 356 -32.92 17.33 25.13
C GLY A 356 -31.81 18.22 25.70
N THR A 357 -30.86 18.65 24.87
CA THR A 357 -29.80 19.59 25.29
C THR A 357 -30.35 21.01 25.48
N TYR A 358 -31.33 21.40 24.67
CA TYR A 358 -32.02 22.68 24.80
C TYR A 358 -33.19 22.55 25.78
N ARG A 359 -33.42 23.60 26.58
CA ARG A 359 -34.55 23.68 27.50
C ARG A 359 -35.86 23.67 26.71
N ALA A 360 -36.70 22.66 26.95
CA ALA A 360 -38.03 22.55 26.36
C ALA A 360 -39.13 22.75 27.42
N ILE A 361 -40.06 23.66 27.17
CA ILE A 361 -41.20 23.97 28.02
C ILE A 361 -42.47 23.49 27.30
N PRO A 362 -43.28 22.61 27.90
CA PRO A 362 -44.50 22.15 27.23
C PRO A 362 -45.51 23.28 27.08
N VAL A 363 -46.20 23.31 25.94
CA VAL A 363 -47.06 24.45 25.56
C VAL A 363 -48.16 24.74 26.59
N TRP A 364 -48.70 23.71 27.26
CA TRP A 364 -49.69 23.91 28.34
C TRP A 364 -49.17 24.74 29.52
N ARG A 365 -47.85 24.72 29.77
CA ARG A 365 -47.20 25.57 30.77
C ARG A 365 -46.76 26.90 30.20
N ALA A 366 -46.34 26.94 28.95
CA ALA A 366 -45.94 28.18 28.29
C ALA A 366 -47.13 29.15 28.17
N VAL A 367 -48.33 28.63 27.90
CA VAL A 367 -49.55 29.44 27.88
C VAL A 367 -49.82 30.05 29.25
N ASP A 368 -49.54 29.42 30.39
CA ASP A 368 -49.78 30.00 31.73
C ASP A 368 -48.46 30.21 32.51
N TRP A 369 -47.43 30.71 31.82
CA TRP A 369 -46.06 30.74 32.35
C TRP A 369 -45.91 31.55 33.64
N GLU A 370 -46.61 32.68 33.81
CA GLU A 370 -46.53 33.52 35.01
C GLU A 370 -46.96 32.77 36.27
N LYS A 371 -48.07 32.02 36.18
CA LYS A 371 -48.56 31.20 37.29
C LYS A 371 -47.51 30.14 37.65
N HIS A 372 -46.91 29.50 36.65
CA HIS A 372 -45.89 28.47 36.87
C HIS A 372 -44.57 29.03 37.39
N ALA A 373 -44.18 30.25 37.00
CA ALA A 373 -43.03 30.95 37.55
C ALA A 373 -43.23 31.30 39.04
N GLN A 374 -44.40 31.80 39.42
CA GLN A 374 -44.74 32.11 40.82
C GLN A 374 -44.71 30.88 41.73
N HIS A 375 -44.99 29.69 41.21
CA HIS A 375 -44.94 28.43 41.96
C HIS A 375 -43.53 27.78 41.94
N GLY A 376 -42.49 28.51 41.52
CA GLY A 376 -41.10 28.01 41.47
C GLY A 376 -40.90 26.85 40.49
N TRP A 377 -41.82 26.63 39.54
CA TRP A 377 -41.77 25.43 38.70
C TRP A 377 -40.51 25.42 37.81
N PHE A 378 -40.12 26.58 37.29
CA PHE A 378 -38.93 26.75 36.48
C PHE A 378 -37.62 26.57 37.25
N GLU A 379 -37.66 26.77 38.58
CA GLU A 379 -36.55 26.46 39.51
C GLU A 379 -36.48 24.95 39.81
N SER A 380 -37.65 24.29 39.88
CA SER A 380 -37.78 22.86 40.19
C SER A 380 -37.61 21.91 38.99
N MET A 381 -37.65 22.44 37.76
CA MET A 381 -37.20 21.65 36.62
C MET A 381 -35.73 21.34 36.81
N PRO A 382 -35.24 20.20 36.27
CA PRO A 382 -33.81 20.01 36.09
C PRO A 382 -33.28 21.11 35.17
N SER A 383 -32.99 22.26 35.77
CA SER A 383 -32.13 23.27 35.21
C SER A 383 -30.75 22.66 35.33
N ARG A 384 -30.08 22.48 34.18
CA ARG A 384 -28.75 21.89 34.12
C ARG A 384 -28.67 20.42 34.57
N ARG A 385 -27.57 19.77 34.17
CA ARG A 385 -26.94 18.73 35.00
C ARG A 385 -26.04 19.47 35.99
N ASP A 386 -26.10 19.08 37.26
CA ASP A 386 -25.76 19.78 38.51
C ASP A 386 -24.39 20.52 38.67
N ASP A 387 -23.56 20.67 37.63
CA ASP A 387 -22.13 20.91 37.79
C ASP A 387 -21.62 22.31 37.39
N GLU A 388 -22.50 23.26 37.06
CA GLU A 388 -22.08 24.53 36.46
C GLU A 388 -22.56 25.71 37.35
N PRO A 389 -21.67 26.66 37.75
CA PRO A 389 -21.98 27.63 38.81
C PRO A 389 -23.20 28.50 38.46
N GLU A 390 -24.03 28.79 39.45
CA GLU A 390 -25.19 29.69 39.35
C GLU A 390 -24.72 31.08 38.89
N ALA A 391 -24.93 31.36 37.59
CA ALA A 391 -24.71 32.70 37.03
C ALA A 391 -25.94 33.56 37.34
N ALA A 392 -25.76 34.89 37.45
CA ALA A 392 -26.86 35.84 37.71
C ALA A 392 -28.07 35.72 36.74
N ASP A 393 -27.87 35.13 35.56
CA ASP A 393 -28.92 34.81 34.59
C ASP A 393 -29.95 33.77 35.10
N SER A 394 -29.59 32.92 36.09
CA SER A 394 -30.48 31.87 36.62
C SER A 394 -31.68 32.44 37.38
N VAL A 395 -31.52 33.60 38.02
CA VAL A 395 -32.59 34.27 38.77
C VAL A 395 -33.60 34.93 37.81
N VAL A 396 -33.10 35.50 36.71
CA VAL A 396 -33.96 36.11 35.67
C VAL A 396 -34.71 35.02 34.89
N ASP A 397 -34.04 33.92 34.53
CA ASP A 397 -34.65 32.79 33.82
C ASP A 397 -35.66 32.00 34.69
N ALA A 398 -35.60 32.15 36.02
CA ALA A 398 -36.56 31.61 36.98
C ALA A 398 -37.84 32.48 37.08
N GLN A 399 -37.69 33.81 37.02
CA GLN A 399 -38.80 34.76 37.07
C GLN A 399 -39.51 34.92 35.72
N ASN A 400 -38.76 35.03 34.62
CA ASN A 400 -39.28 35.06 33.26
C ASN A 400 -38.35 34.26 32.32
N PRO A 401 -38.73 33.03 31.93
CA PRO A 401 -37.88 32.17 31.11
C PRO A 401 -37.76 32.62 29.65
N PHE A 402 -38.54 33.61 29.19
CA PHE A 402 -38.60 34.05 27.80
C PHE A 402 -37.96 35.42 27.56
N MET A 403 -37.57 36.14 28.62
CA MET A 403 -37.04 37.51 28.54
C MET A 403 -35.83 37.60 27.62
N ASN A 404 -35.95 38.37 26.53
CA ASN A 404 -34.91 38.57 25.52
C ASN A 404 -34.39 37.23 24.91
N LYS A 405 -35.18 36.16 24.94
CA LYS A 405 -34.82 34.86 24.34
C LYS A 405 -35.42 34.69 22.94
N ILE A 406 -34.81 33.82 22.14
CA ILE A 406 -35.38 33.24 20.93
C ILE A 406 -36.24 32.07 21.37
N VAL A 407 -37.53 32.11 21.08
CA VAL A 407 -38.50 31.10 21.50
C VAL A 407 -38.94 30.31 20.27
N LEU A 408 -38.61 29.02 20.21
CA LEU A 408 -39.03 28.14 19.11
C LEU A 408 -40.20 27.27 19.54
N ILE A 409 -41.36 27.45 18.90
CA ILE A 409 -42.56 26.65 19.11
C ILE A 409 -42.63 25.60 18.01
N GLY A 410 -42.67 24.32 18.36
CA GLY A 410 -42.90 23.29 17.35
C GLY A 410 -43.25 21.93 17.93
N MET A 411 -43.54 20.99 17.03
CA MET A 411 -44.09 19.68 17.36
C MET A 411 -43.02 18.76 17.97
N PHE A 412 -43.36 18.10 19.08
CA PHE A 412 -42.56 17.08 19.74
C PHE A 412 -43.36 15.77 19.69
N GLU A 413 -43.02 14.88 18.76
CA GLU A 413 -43.66 13.58 18.64
C GLU A 413 -42.84 12.51 19.38
N PRO A 414 -43.48 11.61 20.16
CA PRO A 414 -42.77 10.52 20.80
C PRO A 414 -42.17 9.59 19.73
N SER A 415 -40.90 9.23 19.91
CA SER A 415 -40.23 8.21 19.10
C SER A 415 -40.97 6.87 19.23
N VAL A 416 -41.69 6.43 18.19
CA VAL A 416 -42.41 5.16 18.18
C VAL A 416 -41.40 4.01 18.01
N PRO A 417 -41.24 3.10 18.99
CA PRO A 417 -40.34 1.96 18.86
C PRO A 417 -40.87 0.99 17.80
N GLY A 418 -40.06 0.64 16.78
CA GLY A 418 -40.37 -0.43 15.82
C GLY A 418 -40.80 -0.02 14.41
N MET A 419 -40.88 1.27 14.08
CA MET A 419 -41.04 1.70 12.68
C MET A 419 -39.74 1.53 11.89
N SER A 420 -39.80 0.90 10.71
CA SER A 420 -38.64 0.58 9.88
C SER A 420 -37.96 1.84 9.31
N GLN A 421 -36.63 1.79 9.18
CA GLN A 421 -35.80 2.87 8.64
C GLN A 421 -36.18 3.33 7.21
N GLN A 422 -36.93 2.52 6.45
CA GLN A 422 -37.33 2.84 5.08
C GLN A 422 -38.53 3.80 4.96
N HIS A 423 -39.30 4.04 6.03
CA HIS A 423 -40.42 4.98 5.99
C HIS A 423 -40.01 6.44 6.23
N TYR A 424 -38.71 6.72 6.40
CA TYR A 424 -38.21 8.08 6.68
C TYR A 424 -37.96 8.93 5.42
N PHE A 425 -38.18 8.42 4.20
CA PHE A 425 -37.74 9.08 2.96
C PHE A 425 -38.85 9.66 2.07
N TYR A 426 -40.13 9.46 2.39
CA TYR A 426 -41.23 10.04 1.60
C TYR A 426 -42.36 10.53 2.50
N GLY A 427 -42.60 11.84 2.52
CA GLY A 427 -43.88 12.41 2.91
C GLY A 427 -43.99 13.01 4.32
N SER A 428 -43.98 14.35 4.35
CA SER A 428 -44.99 15.22 4.99
C SER A 428 -45.19 15.29 6.51
N SER A 429 -44.53 14.52 7.38
CA SER A 429 -44.54 14.77 8.85
C SER A 429 -43.39 14.06 9.58
N ILE A 430 -42.13 14.44 9.33
CA ILE A 430 -40.99 13.92 10.09
C ILE A 430 -40.59 14.97 11.11
N SER A 431 -41.03 14.80 12.36
CA SER A 431 -40.62 15.67 13.47
C SER A 431 -39.28 15.24 14.08
N ASN A 432 -38.77 14.04 13.74
CA ASN A 432 -37.66 13.37 14.43
C ASN A 432 -36.60 12.84 13.46
N PHE A 433 -35.33 13.11 13.72
CA PHE A 433 -34.22 12.82 12.82
C PHE A 433 -33.06 12.09 13.53
N LEU A 434 -32.33 11.27 12.79
CA LEU A 434 -31.05 10.73 13.24
C LEU A 434 -29.99 11.84 13.19
N THR A 435 -29.23 12.00 14.26
CA THR A 435 -28.14 13.00 14.35
C THR A 435 -26.88 12.38 14.93
N PRO A 436 -25.68 12.88 14.55
CA PRO A 436 -24.42 12.37 15.09
C PRO A 436 -24.28 12.60 16.60
N ALA A 437 -25.10 13.48 17.18
CA ALA A 437 -25.05 13.85 18.58
C ALA A 437 -25.55 12.74 19.53
N ALA A 438 -26.29 11.75 19.04
CA ALA A 438 -26.77 10.63 19.84
C ALA A 438 -26.76 9.31 19.06
N PRO A 439 -26.52 8.17 19.73
CA PRO A 439 -26.50 6.89 19.07
C PRO A 439 -27.94 6.46 18.69
N PRO A 440 -28.14 5.79 17.55
CA PRO A 440 -29.42 5.16 17.23
C PRO A 440 -29.85 4.19 18.35
N PRO A 441 -31.15 4.10 18.70
CA PRO A 441 -32.32 4.63 18.01
C PRO A 441 -32.80 6.01 18.52
N THR A 442 -31.98 6.75 19.28
CA THR A 442 -32.40 8.06 19.80
C THR A 442 -32.52 9.08 18.66
N LEU A 443 -33.70 9.69 18.54
CA LEU A 443 -33.98 10.71 17.53
C LEU A 443 -33.97 12.11 18.14
N MET A 444 -33.59 13.10 17.35
CA MET A 444 -33.63 14.52 17.71
C MET A 444 -34.82 15.19 17.02
N ASN A 445 -35.56 16.03 17.76
CA ASN A 445 -36.65 16.80 17.17
C ASN A 445 -36.11 17.81 16.14
N GLY A 446 -36.84 18.04 15.04
CA GLY A 446 -36.46 19.00 14.00
C GLY A 446 -36.26 20.42 14.54
N VAL A 447 -37.11 20.83 15.48
CA VAL A 447 -37.00 22.12 16.20
C VAL A 447 -35.68 22.24 16.96
N GLU A 448 -35.17 21.13 17.52
CA GLU A 448 -33.88 21.09 18.21
C GLU A 448 -32.70 21.16 17.23
N ILE A 449 -32.84 20.62 16.02
CA ILE A 449 -31.86 20.81 14.94
C ILE A 449 -31.82 22.29 14.50
N GLN A 450 -32.97 22.93 14.35
CA GLN A 450 -33.07 24.37 14.06
C GLN A 450 -32.45 25.20 15.18
N ALA A 451 -32.65 24.83 16.44
CA ALA A 451 -32.00 25.46 17.59
C ALA A 451 -30.47 25.35 17.54
N ASN A 452 -29.93 24.18 17.15
CA ASN A 452 -28.49 24.01 16.92
C ASN A 452 -27.97 24.90 15.79
N LEU A 453 -28.70 25.01 14.68
CA LEU A 453 -28.33 25.89 13.57
C LEU A 453 -28.32 27.37 13.99
N ILE A 454 -29.39 27.83 14.65
CA ILE A 454 -29.47 29.21 15.17
C ILE A 454 -28.33 29.46 16.17
N SER A 455 -28.09 28.53 17.10
CA SER A 455 -27.00 28.61 18.07
C SER A 455 -25.64 28.73 17.37
N ASN A 456 -25.39 27.93 16.32
CA ASN A 456 -24.16 27.98 15.54
C ASN A 456 -23.99 29.31 14.79
N ILE A 457 -25.07 29.87 14.22
CA ILE A 457 -25.05 31.22 13.63
C ILE A 457 -24.72 32.26 14.70
N MET A 458 -25.42 32.21 15.84
CA MET A 458 -25.34 33.17 16.95
C MET A 458 -23.97 33.16 17.67
N GLN A 459 -23.27 32.03 17.68
CA GLN A 459 -21.95 31.89 18.32
C GLN A 459 -20.78 31.80 17.33
N ASN A 460 -21.06 31.82 16.02
CA ASN A 460 -20.08 31.54 14.96
C ASN A 460 -19.31 30.24 15.22
N SER A 461 -20.05 29.15 15.50
CA SER A 461 -19.50 27.89 16.00
C SER A 461 -19.68 26.69 15.07
N PHE A 462 -19.95 26.92 13.79
CA PHE A 462 -19.99 25.86 12.77
C PHE A 462 -18.69 25.05 12.70
N LEU A 463 -18.80 23.79 12.27
CA LEU A 463 -17.63 22.99 11.95
C LEU A 463 -17.10 23.42 10.58
N ALA A 464 -15.80 23.70 10.52
CA ALA A 464 -15.12 24.03 9.28
C ALA A 464 -14.55 22.75 8.66
N GLU A 465 -14.69 22.64 7.34
CA GLU A 465 -13.97 21.65 6.53
C GLU A 465 -12.73 22.31 5.91
N PRO A 466 -11.62 21.56 5.75
CA PRO A 466 -10.46 22.08 5.06
C PRO A 466 -10.78 22.34 3.59
N ASP A 467 -10.19 23.40 3.04
CA ASP A 467 -10.28 23.66 1.61
C ASP A 467 -9.56 22.54 0.82
N GLN A 468 -9.99 22.30 -0.42
CA GLN A 468 -9.40 21.27 -1.30
C GLN A 468 -7.86 21.36 -1.40
N TRP A 469 -7.30 22.56 -1.38
CA TRP A 469 -5.84 22.76 -1.42
C TRP A 469 -5.15 22.43 -0.09
N GLU A 470 -5.80 22.70 1.04
CA GLU A 470 -5.27 22.33 2.36
C GLU A 470 -5.22 20.81 2.50
N LEU A 471 -6.27 20.13 2.02
CA LEU A 471 -6.31 18.67 1.92
C LEU A 471 -5.20 18.14 0.99
N LEU A 472 -4.98 18.77 -0.17
CA LEU A 472 -3.90 18.39 -1.08
C LEU A 472 -2.51 18.51 -0.42
N LEU A 473 -2.25 19.62 0.26
CA LEU A 473 -0.99 19.83 0.97
C LEU A 473 -0.82 18.79 2.08
N LEU A 474 -1.88 18.49 2.82
CA LEU A 474 -1.88 17.45 3.86
C LEU A 474 -1.52 16.08 3.27
N ILE A 475 -2.12 15.69 2.15
CA ILE A 475 -1.84 14.41 1.47
C ILE A 475 -0.39 14.35 0.99
N ILE A 476 0.11 15.42 0.37
CA ILE A 476 1.49 15.49 -0.16
C ILE A 476 2.51 15.42 0.99
N PHE A 477 2.40 16.29 2.00
CA PHE A 477 3.35 16.33 3.11
C PHE A 477 3.24 15.08 3.99
N GLY A 478 2.02 14.57 4.21
CA GLY A 478 1.78 13.30 4.90
C GLY A 478 2.42 12.12 4.16
N GLY A 479 2.23 12.04 2.84
CA GLY A 479 2.86 11.02 2.00
C GLY A 479 4.39 11.08 2.02
N LEU A 480 4.97 12.28 1.97
CA LEU A 480 6.43 12.47 2.09
C LEU A 480 6.97 12.05 3.47
N LEU A 481 6.24 12.38 4.54
CA LEU A 481 6.59 11.97 5.90
C LEU A 481 6.56 10.44 6.04
N VAL A 482 5.49 9.80 5.57
CA VAL A 482 5.34 8.34 5.52
C VAL A 482 6.49 7.71 4.73
N GLY A 483 6.79 8.21 3.53
CA GLY A 483 7.90 7.72 2.71
C GLY A 483 9.25 7.83 3.41
N ARG A 484 9.48 8.92 4.16
CA ARG A 484 10.72 9.12 4.91
C ARG A 484 10.85 8.15 6.09
N ILE A 485 9.74 7.85 6.79
CA ILE A 485 9.72 6.85 7.87
C ILE A 485 9.96 5.46 7.30
N LEU A 486 9.26 5.07 6.23
CA LEU A 486 9.43 3.77 5.58
C LEU A 486 10.84 3.59 5.01
N ALA A 487 11.43 4.64 4.44
CA ALA A 487 12.82 4.64 3.97
C ALA A 487 13.83 4.36 5.11
N ARG A 488 13.58 4.85 6.33
CA ARG A 488 14.42 4.58 7.51
C ARG A 488 14.21 3.19 8.08
N CYS A 489 12.99 2.67 7.98
CA CYS A 489 12.60 1.35 8.50
C CYS A 489 12.69 0.21 7.47
N ALA A 490 13.24 0.46 6.28
CA ALA A 490 13.13 -0.39 5.08
C ALA A 490 13.65 -1.84 5.18
N TYR A 491 14.23 -2.24 6.31
CA TYR A 491 14.72 -3.60 6.55
C TYR A 491 14.10 -4.27 7.78
N ARG A 492 13.14 -3.62 8.44
CA ARG A 492 12.49 -4.11 9.66
C ARG A 492 10.97 -4.02 9.52
N PRO A 493 10.31 -5.04 8.94
CA PRO A 493 8.88 -4.99 8.60
C PRO A 493 8.00 -4.76 9.85
N PHE A 494 8.34 -5.39 10.97
CA PHE A 494 7.65 -5.17 12.23
C PHE A 494 7.78 -3.72 12.72
N LEU A 495 8.96 -3.12 12.61
CA LEU A 495 9.18 -1.73 13.02
C LEU A 495 8.43 -0.75 12.12
N SER A 496 8.36 -1.00 10.80
CA SER A 496 7.55 -0.16 9.91
C SER A 496 6.06 -0.27 10.19
N LEU A 497 5.56 -1.48 10.48
CA LEU A 497 4.14 -1.68 10.83
C LEU A 497 3.79 -1.00 12.16
N SER A 498 4.63 -1.17 13.19
CA SER A 498 4.43 -0.51 14.48
C SER A 498 4.52 1.00 14.38
N ALA A 499 5.48 1.54 13.61
CA ALA A 499 5.58 2.97 13.37
C ALA A 499 4.35 3.52 12.64
N MET A 500 3.80 2.77 11.68
CA MET A 500 2.62 3.21 10.93
C MET A 500 1.33 3.13 11.75
N ALA A 501 1.18 2.09 12.57
CA ALA A 501 0.09 1.99 13.53
C ALA A 501 0.12 3.15 14.53
N LEU A 502 1.30 3.46 15.09
CA LEU A 502 1.48 4.58 16.01
C LEU A 502 1.15 5.93 15.35
N LEU A 503 1.60 6.15 14.11
CA LEU A 503 1.29 7.37 13.36
C LEU A 503 -0.20 7.51 13.09
N SER A 504 -0.90 6.41 12.78
CA SER A 504 -2.35 6.39 12.57
C SER A 504 -3.11 6.74 13.84
N VAL A 505 -2.71 6.20 14.99
CA VAL A 505 -3.31 6.53 16.30
C VAL A 505 -3.05 8.00 16.66
N LEU A 506 -1.82 8.50 16.43
CA LEU A 506 -1.49 9.89 16.66
C LEU A 506 -2.31 10.83 15.76
N TRP A 507 -2.49 10.47 14.49
CA TRP A 507 -3.31 11.23 13.54
C TRP A 507 -4.79 11.26 13.96
N LEU A 508 -5.33 10.13 14.42
CA LEU A 508 -6.69 10.05 14.96
C LEU A 508 -6.87 11.00 16.16
N ALA A 509 -5.90 10.99 17.09
CA ALA A 509 -5.92 11.86 18.26
C ALA A 509 -5.82 13.35 17.87
N VAL A 510 -4.99 13.69 16.88
CA VAL A 510 -4.87 15.06 16.35
C VAL A 510 -6.15 15.51 15.66
N SER A 511 -6.78 14.66 14.84
CA SER A 511 -8.04 14.98 14.19
C SER A 511 -9.17 15.19 15.21
N PHE A 512 -9.29 14.28 16.19
CA PHE A 512 -10.27 14.43 17.27
C PHE A 512 -10.03 15.70 18.11
N TYR A 513 -8.76 16.01 18.41
CA TYR A 513 -8.41 17.25 19.11
C TYR A 513 -8.78 18.51 18.30
N ALA A 514 -8.54 18.51 16.98
CA ALA A 514 -8.91 19.59 16.09
C ALA A 514 -10.44 19.77 15.99
N PHE A 515 -11.19 18.66 15.96
CA PHE A 515 -12.65 18.67 16.01
C PHE A 515 -13.17 19.35 17.29
N VAL A 516 -12.66 18.94 18.46
CA VAL A 516 -13.11 19.46 19.75
C VAL A 516 -12.65 20.91 19.99
N SER A 517 -11.37 21.21 19.75
CA SER A 517 -10.76 22.48 20.17
C SER A 517 -10.80 23.56 19.08
N LEU A 518 -10.59 23.16 17.82
CA LEU A 518 -10.49 24.09 16.69
C LEU A 518 -11.79 24.16 15.87
N ARG A 519 -12.74 23.26 16.12
CA ARG A 519 -13.99 23.10 15.36
C ARG A 519 -13.72 22.84 13.88
N VAL A 520 -12.68 22.04 13.59
CA VAL A 520 -12.28 21.67 12.23
C VAL A 520 -12.37 20.15 12.08
N LEU A 521 -13.05 19.68 11.04
CA LEU A 521 -13.10 18.27 10.67
C LEU A 521 -11.93 17.95 9.74
N ILE A 522 -10.88 17.34 10.27
CA ILE A 522 -9.71 16.95 9.48
C ILE A 522 -9.90 15.50 8.98
N PRO A 523 -9.87 15.25 7.66
CA PRO A 523 -10.05 13.92 7.11
C PRO A 523 -9.04 12.90 7.66
N PHE A 524 -9.53 11.78 8.17
CA PHE A 524 -8.72 10.69 8.70
C PHE A 524 -8.49 9.58 7.67
N THR A 525 -9.55 9.16 7.00
CA THR A 525 -9.58 7.99 6.10
C THR A 525 -8.65 8.17 4.92
N VAL A 526 -8.67 9.32 4.24
CA VAL A 526 -7.86 9.54 3.03
C VAL A 526 -6.35 9.50 3.31
N PRO A 527 -5.79 10.26 4.28
CA PRO A 527 -4.35 10.17 4.58
C PRO A 527 -3.92 8.78 5.09
N VAL A 528 -4.75 8.11 5.89
CA VAL A 528 -4.37 6.85 6.55
C VAL A 528 -4.64 5.64 5.67
N ILE A 529 -5.90 5.44 5.26
CA ILE A 529 -6.37 4.30 4.47
C ILE A 529 -6.08 4.50 2.98
N GLY A 530 -6.20 5.73 2.47
CA GLY A 530 -5.95 6.03 1.05
C GLY A 530 -4.46 6.11 0.68
N VAL A 531 -3.60 6.51 1.62
CA VAL A 531 -2.17 6.74 1.34
C VAL A 531 -1.24 5.91 2.21
N ALA A 532 -1.31 6.06 3.53
CA ALA A 532 -0.27 5.53 4.42
C ALA A 532 -0.21 3.99 4.43
N TRP A 533 -1.35 3.32 4.55
CA TRP A 533 -1.42 1.84 4.57
C TRP A 533 -1.13 1.22 3.19
N PRO A 534 -1.74 1.66 2.07
CA PRO A 534 -1.41 1.16 0.74
C PRO A 534 0.08 1.34 0.40
N ALA A 535 0.66 2.51 0.70
CA ALA A 535 2.08 2.75 0.48
C ALA A 535 2.95 1.79 1.31
N THR A 536 2.59 1.56 2.57
CA THR A 536 3.28 0.60 3.45
C THR A 536 3.20 -0.81 2.88
N ILE A 537 2.02 -1.25 2.43
CA ILE A 537 1.82 -2.57 1.81
C ILE A 537 2.68 -2.71 0.56
N ILE A 538 2.62 -1.75 -0.38
CA ILE A 538 3.39 -1.79 -1.63
C ILE A 538 4.90 -1.83 -1.35
N VAL A 539 5.38 -1.06 -0.37
CA VAL A 539 6.79 -1.05 0.03
C VAL A 539 7.21 -2.40 0.64
N LEU A 540 6.39 -3.00 1.50
CA LEU A 540 6.66 -4.32 2.07
C LEU A 540 6.67 -5.42 0.99
N PHE A 541 5.76 -5.34 0.01
CA PHE A 541 5.77 -6.23 -1.15
C PHE A 541 7.02 -6.07 -2.00
N ASP A 542 7.43 -4.84 -2.36
CA ASP A 542 8.69 -4.59 -3.11
C ASP A 542 9.89 -5.18 -2.36
N GLN A 543 9.96 -5.00 -1.04
CA GLN A 543 11.01 -5.56 -0.19
C GLN A 543 10.99 -7.09 -0.19
N TYR A 544 9.83 -7.72 -0.01
CA TYR A 544 9.68 -9.17 -0.02
C TYR A 544 10.14 -9.77 -1.35
N PHE A 545 9.69 -9.21 -2.48
CA PHE A 545 10.10 -9.68 -3.80
C PHE A 545 11.59 -9.43 -4.07
N LYS A 546 12.17 -8.34 -3.56
CA LYS A 546 13.60 -8.08 -3.68
C LYS A 546 14.43 -9.12 -2.92
N ILE A 547 14.07 -9.42 -1.67
CA ILE A 547 14.73 -10.46 -0.86
C ILE A 547 14.61 -11.81 -1.57
N LYS A 548 13.43 -12.16 -2.10
CA LYS A 548 13.21 -13.41 -2.83
C LYS A 548 14.06 -13.49 -4.10
N ARG A 549 14.18 -12.40 -4.86
CA ARG A 549 15.03 -12.31 -6.06
C ARG A 549 16.52 -12.41 -5.73
N GLU A 550 16.97 -11.80 -4.64
CA GLU A 550 18.36 -11.90 -4.19
C GLU A 550 18.70 -13.32 -3.74
N LYS A 551 17.82 -13.98 -2.98
CA LYS A 551 17.98 -15.40 -2.63
C LYS A 551 17.97 -16.29 -3.88
N ALA A 552 17.05 -16.08 -4.81
CA ALA A 552 17.01 -16.85 -6.06
C ALA A 552 18.30 -16.67 -6.89
N LYS A 553 18.87 -15.47 -6.94
CA LYS A 553 20.16 -15.22 -7.60
C LYS A 553 21.32 -15.92 -6.88
N GLN A 554 21.34 -15.89 -5.55
CA GLN A 554 22.34 -16.60 -4.74
C GLN A 554 22.23 -18.12 -4.93
N THR A 555 21.03 -18.68 -4.87
CA THR A 555 20.78 -20.11 -5.13
C THR A 555 21.14 -20.48 -6.57
N LYS A 556 20.90 -19.62 -7.56
CA LYS A 556 21.27 -19.88 -8.97
C LYS A 556 22.79 -19.87 -9.17
N LEU A 557 23.52 -18.96 -8.52
CA LEU A 557 24.99 -18.91 -8.54
C LEU A 557 25.60 -20.10 -7.79
N PHE A 558 25.01 -20.47 -6.65
CA PHE A 558 25.45 -21.62 -5.87
C PHE A 558 25.20 -22.94 -6.60
N ARG A 559 24.03 -23.10 -7.24
CA ARG A 559 23.71 -24.25 -8.11
C ARG A 559 24.48 -24.27 -9.43
N SER A 560 25.08 -23.16 -9.85
CA SER A 560 26.01 -23.18 -10.99
C SER A 560 27.44 -23.56 -10.59
N LEU A 561 27.77 -23.49 -9.29
CA LEU A 561 29.06 -23.89 -8.74
C LEU A 561 29.04 -25.34 -8.20
N ALA A 562 27.86 -25.86 -7.82
CA ALA A 562 27.62 -27.28 -7.60
C ALA A 562 27.27 -27.96 -8.94
N ALA A 563 27.96 -29.04 -9.29
CA ALA A 563 27.91 -29.73 -10.57
C ALA A 563 26.48 -29.91 -11.14
N LYS A 564 26.13 -29.12 -12.18
CA LYS A 564 24.86 -29.19 -12.93
C LYS A 564 24.48 -30.58 -13.49
N PRO A 565 25.40 -31.52 -13.84
CA PRO A 565 25.00 -32.84 -14.31
C PRO A 565 24.26 -33.66 -13.23
N LEU A 566 24.59 -33.46 -11.95
CA LEU A 566 24.04 -34.24 -10.85
C LEU A 566 22.59 -33.81 -10.50
N ALA A 567 22.25 -32.53 -10.67
CA ALA A 567 20.93 -32.00 -10.33
C ALA A 567 19.80 -32.56 -11.21
N ASN A 568 20.06 -32.75 -12.51
CA ASN A 568 19.05 -33.27 -13.45
C ASN A 568 18.80 -34.79 -13.27
N GLU A 569 19.83 -35.54 -12.88
CA GLU A 569 19.71 -36.99 -12.68
C GLU A 569 19.10 -37.32 -11.29
N ILE A 570 19.43 -36.53 -10.25
CA ILE A 570 18.78 -36.58 -8.94
C ILE A 570 17.29 -36.20 -9.01
N GLU A 571 16.91 -35.26 -9.89
CA GLU A 571 15.51 -34.88 -10.08
C GLU A 571 14.69 -35.99 -10.77
N ARG A 572 15.33 -36.87 -11.55
CA ARG A 572 14.67 -37.97 -12.27
C ARG A 572 14.46 -39.24 -11.44
N ARG A 573 15.32 -39.53 -10.47
CA ARG A 573 15.19 -40.73 -9.62
C ARG A 573 15.37 -40.35 -8.15
N LEU A 574 14.30 -40.60 -7.38
CA LEU A 574 14.13 -40.23 -5.98
C LEU A 574 15.42 -40.38 -5.14
N LEU A 575 15.68 -39.36 -4.32
CA LEU A 575 16.63 -39.30 -3.19
C LEU A 575 16.62 -40.53 -2.25
N ALA A 576 15.58 -41.37 -2.31
CA ALA A 576 15.42 -42.56 -1.48
C ALA A 576 16.19 -43.80 -2.01
N GLU A 577 16.50 -43.89 -3.31
CA GLU A 577 17.19 -45.07 -3.89
C GLU A 577 18.70 -44.90 -4.04
N LEU A 578 19.19 -43.66 -4.12
CA LEU A 578 20.56 -43.32 -4.50
C LEU A 578 21.65 -43.64 -3.45
N GLY A 579 21.32 -44.34 -2.35
CA GLY A 579 22.34 -44.77 -1.39
C GLY A 579 23.15 -43.60 -0.86
N LEU A 580 22.47 -42.65 -0.19
CA LEU A 580 23.09 -41.48 0.43
C LEU A 580 24.10 -41.85 1.55
N THR A 581 24.18 -43.13 1.92
CA THR A 581 25.19 -43.74 2.78
C THR A 581 26.31 -44.33 1.93
N GLY A 582 27.57 -44.09 2.29
CA GLY A 582 28.73 -44.58 1.54
C GLY A 582 28.66 -46.09 1.26
N LYS A 583 28.62 -46.47 -0.02
CA LYS A 583 28.61 -47.86 -0.49
C LYS A 583 29.95 -48.19 -1.12
N LEU A 584 30.49 -49.36 -0.80
CA LEU A 584 31.64 -49.92 -1.52
C LEU A 584 31.17 -50.35 -2.92
N MET A 585 31.73 -49.75 -3.96
CA MET A 585 31.39 -50.02 -5.36
C MET A 585 32.66 -50.19 -6.19
N ASN A 586 32.61 -51.06 -7.20
CA ASN A 586 33.67 -51.18 -8.18
C ASN A 586 33.47 -50.10 -9.25
N VAL A 587 34.44 -49.20 -9.38
CA VAL A 587 34.35 -48.02 -10.23
C VAL A 587 35.57 -47.90 -11.13
N THR A 588 35.38 -47.28 -12.27
CA THR A 588 36.45 -46.84 -13.17
C THR A 588 36.58 -45.34 -13.06
N VAL A 589 37.78 -44.90 -12.68
CA VAL A 589 38.12 -43.49 -12.49
C VAL A 589 39.00 -43.05 -13.64
N ALA A 590 38.65 -41.94 -14.29
CA ALA A 590 39.52 -41.25 -15.23
C ALA A 590 39.98 -39.92 -14.63
N ALA A 591 41.30 -39.77 -14.43
CA ALA A 591 41.90 -38.48 -14.12
C ALA A 591 42.40 -37.87 -15.45
N CYS A 592 41.87 -36.72 -15.84
CA CYS A 592 42.23 -36.05 -17.09
C CYS A 592 42.82 -34.67 -16.77
N GLN A 593 44.05 -34.42 -17.19
CA GLN A 593 44.81 -33.21 -16.86
C GLN A 593 45.32 -32.52 -18.13
N LEU A 594 45.34 -31.19 -18.13
CA LEU A 594 45.94 -30.39 -19.20
C LEU A 594 47.43 -30.17 -18.90
N HIS A 595 48.30 -30.39 -19.88
CA HIS A 595 49.75 -30.16 -19.82
C HIS A 595 50.10 -28.82 -20.46
N ASP A 596 51.31 -28.33 -20.16
CA ASP A 596 51.85 -27.08 -20.70
C ASP A 596 50.99 -25.84 -20.38
N PHE A 597 50.05 -25.98 -19.43
CA PHE A 597 49.19 -24.90 -18.95
C PHE A 597 49.97 -23.86 -18.14
N SER A 598 51.01 -24.29 -17.43
CA SER A 598 51.89 -23.39 -16.66
C SER A 598 52.64 -22.41 -17.56
N GLU A 599 53.08 -22.82 -18.74
CA GLU A 599 53.76 -21.94 -19.71
C GLU A 599 52.80 -20.90 -20.31
N ALA A 600 51.51 -21.21 -20.40
CA ALA A 600 50.49 -20.27 -20.85
C ALA A 600 50.12 -19.20 -19.80
N LEU A 601 50.45 -19.40 -18.52
CA LEU A 601 50.25 -18.39 -17.47
C LEU A 601 51.19 -17.19 -17.64
N ASP A 602 52.36 -17.40 -18.25
CA ASP A 602 53.39 -16.36 -18.42
C ASP A 602 53.16 -15.47 -19.66
N SER A 603 52.33 -15.91 -20.60
CA SER A 603 52.18 -15.29 -21.94
C SER A 603 50.82 -14.62 -22.18
N LYS A 604 49.83 -14.80 -21.31
CA LYS A 604 48.45 -14.30 -21.47
C LYS A 604 47.96 -13.53 -20.25
N SER A 605 47.01 -12.60 -20.45
CA SER A 605 46.33 -11.92 -19.33
C SER A 605 45.53 -12.93 -18.48
N PRO A 606 45.42 -12.73 -17.15
CA PRO A 606 44.69 -13.63 -16.25
C PRO A 606 43.26 -13.96 -16.72
N GLU A 607 42.55 -12.97 -17.28
CA GLU A 607 41.19 -13.13 -17.80
C GLU A 607 41.15 -14.08 -19.02
N ALA A 608 42.10 -13.95 -19.93
CA ALA A 608 42.20 -14.80 -21.11
C ALA A 608 42.60 -16.24 -20.75
N VAL A 609 43.51 -16.42 -19.78
CA VAL A 609 43.89 -17.75 -19.28
C VAL A 609 42.69 -18.45 -18.64
N LEU A 610 41.93 -17.74 -17.79
CA LEU A 610 40.73 -18.29 -17.16
C LEU A 610 39.64 -18.61 -18.19
N GLN A 611 39.49 -17.80 -19.23
CA GLN A 611 38.54 -18.09 -20.30
C GLN A 611 38.92 -19.38 -21.04
N SER A 612 40.18 -19.53 -21.50
CA SER A 612 40.65 -20.74 -22.18
C SER A 612 40.52 -21.98 -21.29
N LEU A 613 40.84 -21.86 -20.00
CA LEU A 613 40.67 -22.97 -19.04
C LEU A 613 39.20 -23.40 -18.92
N ASN A 614 38.28 -22.44 -18.75
CA ASN A 614 36.86 -22.74 -18.63
C ASN A 614 36.30 -23.39 -19.90
N GLU A 615 36.76 -22.98 -21.09
CA GLU A 615 36.38 -23.59 -22.36
C GLU A 615 36.87 -25.04 -22.45
N CYS A 616 38.14 -25.31 -22.13
CA CYS A 616 38.69 -26.66 -22.10
C CYS A 616 37.98 -27.56 -21.07
N LEU A 617 37.83 -27.09 -19.83
CA LEU A 617 37.09 -27.81 -18.78
C LEU A 617 35.64 -28.08 -19.19
N GLY A 618 35.00 -27.13 -19.88
CA GLY A 618 33.65 -27.29 -20.41
C GLY A 618 33.54 -28.44 -21.42
N VAL A 619 34.50 -28.54 -22.35
CA VAL A 619 34.59 -29.67 -23.29
C VAL A 619 34.81 -30.99 -22.55
N MET A 620 35.76 -31.03 -21.61
CA MET A 620 36.07 -32.25 -20.85
C MET A 620 34.85 -32.76 -20.06
N MET A 621 34.17 -31.87 -19.33
CA MET A 621 32.99 -32.22 -18.55
C MET A 621 31.82 -32.68 -19.43
N ALA A 622 31.60 -32.04 -20.58
CA ALA A 622 30.58 -32.44 -21.53
C ALA A 622 30.85 -33.85 -22.10
N THR A 623 32.09 -34.12 -22.51
CA THR A 623 32.46 -35.43 -23.06
C THR A 623 32.35 -36.55 -22.02
N ILE A 624 32.68 -36.31 -20.75
CA ILE A 624 32.45 -37.30 -19.68
C ILE A 624 30.96 -37.63 -19.56
N GLY A 625 30.10 -36.61 -19.50
CA GLY A 625 28.66 -36.80 -19.40
C GLY A 625 28.04 -37.52 -20.60
N GLU A 626 28.51 -37.23 -21.82
CA GLU A 626 28.04 -37.87 -23.05
C GLU A 626 28.41 -39.37 -23.13
N HIS A 627 29.52 -39.77 -22.52
CA HIS A 627 29.98 -41.16 -22.43
C HIS A 627 29.50 -41.86 -21.14
N GLY A 628 28.44 -41.35 -20.51
CA GLY A 628 27.81 -41.99 -19.35
C GLY A 628 28.63 -41.93 -18.05
N GLY A 629 29.65 -41.08 -18.00
CA GLY A 629 30.44 -40.83 -16.80
C GLY A 629 29.88 -39.68 -15.96
N LEU A 630 30.14 -39.73 -14.65
CA LEU A 630 29.87 -38.64 -13.72
C LEU A 630 31.14 -37.82 -13.52
N VAL A 631 31.05 -36.49 -13.69
CA VAL A 631 32.12 -35.57 -13.26
C VAL A 631 32.06 -35.46 -11.74
N GLU A 632 33.06 -35.99 -11.05
CA GLU A 632 33.14 -36.01 -9.59
C GLU A 632 33.64 -34.65 -9.07
N ARG A 633 34.81 -34.22 -9.52
CA ARG A 633 35.38 -32.90 -9.19
C ARG A 633 36.28 -32.36 -10.29
N VAL A 634 36.46 -31.04 -10.28
CA VAL A 634 37.58 -30.37 -10.96
C VAL A 634 38.79 -30.41 -10.04
N TRP A 635 39.95 -30.80 -10.56
CA TRP A 635 41.19 -30.88 -9.81
C TRP A 635 42.31 -30.24 -10.63
N ASN A 636 42.99 -29.22 -10.08
CA ASN A 636 43.96 -28.39 -10.81
C ASN A 636 43.37 -27.79 -12.10
N CYS A 637 43.98 -28.05 -13.27
CA CYS A 637 43.46 -27.70 -14.60
C CYS A 637 42.80 -28.90 -15.31
N GLY A 638 42.37 -29.90 -14.54
CA GLY A 638 41.81 -31.15 -15.00
C GLY A 638 40.47 -31.50 -14.37
N VAL A 639 39.92 -32.65 -14.76
CA VAL A 639 38.66 -33.19 -14.25
C VAL A 639 38.81 -34.66 -13.88
N ILE A 640 38.07 -35.07 -12.85
CA ILE A 640 37.95 -36.48 -12.46
C ILE A 640 36.58 -36.99 -12.90
N GLY A 641 36.59 -37.99 -13.78
CA GLY A 641 35.41 -38.72 -14.22
C GLY A 641 35.27 -40.06 -13.50
N LEU A 642 34.02 -40.47 -13.26
CA LEU A 642 33.67 -41.70 -12.55
C LEU A 642 32.62 -42.48 -13.34
N TRP A 643 32.89 -43.77 -13.57
CA TRP A 643 31.96 -44.73 -14.17
C TRP A 643 31.66 -45.85 -13.17
N GLY A 644 30.44 -46.39 -13.19
CA GLY A 644 29.98 -47.39 -12.23
C GLY A 644 29.42 -46.84 -10.91
N ALA A 645 29.33 -45.51 -10.79
CA ALA A 645 28.71 -44.81 -9.66
C ALA A 645 28.05 -43.50 -10.12
N PRO A 646 26.91 -43.07 -9.52
CA PRO A 646 26.13 -43.75 -8.49
C PRO A 646 25.35 -44.97 -8.99
N ILE A 647 25.25 -45.13 -10.31
CA ILE A 647 24.55 -46.24 -10.94
C ILE A 647 25.58 -47.32 -11.26
N ALA A 648 25.38 -48.51 -10.69
CA ALA A 648 26.23 -49.66 -10.96
C ALA A 648 26.23 -49.99 -12.47
N MET A 649 27.42 -50.21 -13.01
CA MET A 649 27.67 -50.55 -14.40
C MET A 649 28.64 -51.73 -14.44
N ASP A 650 28.54 -52.61 -15.43
CA ASP A 650 29.49 -53.71 -15.59
C ASP A 650 30.92 -53.19 -15.80
N SER A 651 31.93 -53.80 -15.15
CA SER A 651 33.31 -53.29 -15.18
C SER A 651 33.90 -53.23 -16.60
N ASN A 652 33.53 -54.14 -17.51
CA ASN A 652 34.00 -54.07 -18.90
C ASN A 652 33.40 -52.85 -19.60
N ALA A 653 32.09 -52.63 -19.42
CA ALA A 653 31.38 -51.51 -20.00
C ALA A 653 31.88 -50.17 -19.44
N GLN A 654 32.21 -50.10 -18.15
CA GLN A 654 32.80 -48.91 -17.53
C GLN A 654 34.13 -48.51 -18.20
N VAL A 655 35.02 -49.49 -18.36
CA VAL A 655 36.36 -49.28 -18.90
C VAL A 655 36.32 -48.95 -20.39
N GLU A 656 35.42 -49.60 -21.16
CA GLU A 656 35.18 -49.29 -22.56
C GLU A 656 34.66 -47.84 -22.73
N ALA A 657 33.66 -47.45 -21.93
CA ALA A 657 33.09 -46.11 -21.96
C ALA A 657 34.12 -45.03 -21.60
N ALA A 658 34.92 -45.26 -20.55
CA ALA A 658 36.00 -44.36 -20.13
C ALA A 658 37.09 -44.23 -21.21
N SER A 659 37.49 -45.34 -21.84
CA SER A 659 38.52 -45.34 -22.90
C SER A 659 38.05 -44.59 -24.14
N LYS A 660 36.81 -44.85 -24.61
CA LYS A 660 36.20 -44.11 -25.72
C LYS A 660 36.03 -42.63 -25.41
N CYS A 661 35.64 -42.30 -24.16
CA CYS A 661 35.53 -40.93 -23.69
C CYS A 661 36.86 -40.18 -23.83
N ILE A 662 37.98 -40.78 -23.42
CA ILE A 662 39.31 -40.17 -23.50
C ILE A 662 39.73 -39.93 -24.96
N VAL A 663 39.50 -40.91 -25.85
CA VAL A 663 39.81 -40.75 -27.29
C VAL A 663 39.02 -39.57 -27.88
N GLU A 664 37.71 -39.52 -27.64
CA GLU A 664 36.85 -38.42 -28.13
C GLU A 664 37.24 -37.07 -27.50
N MET A 665 37.53 -37.05 -26.20
CA MET A 665 37.93 -35.84 -25.47
C MET A 665 39.20 -35.23 -26.06
N ARG A 666 40.19 -36.06 -26.38
CA ARG A 666 41.42 -35.64 -27.05
C ARG A 666 41.14 -35.07 -28.44
N MET A 667 40.29 -35.70 -29.23
CA MET A 667 39.91 -35.19 -30.55
C MET A 667 39.20 -33.83 -30.46
N ARG A 668 38.27 -33.68 -29.52
CA ARG A 668 37.53 -32.42 -29.32
C ARG A 668 38.42 -31.29 -28.83
N LEU A 669 39.32 -31.55 -27.87
CA LEU A 669 40.28 -30.53 -27.41
C LEU A 669 41.27 -30.15 -28.51
N LYS A 670 41.71 -31.11 -29.34
CA LYS A 670 42.55 -30.82 -30.51
C LYS A 670 41.82 -29.94 -31.55
N ARG A 671 40.51 -30.13 -31.75
CA ARG A 671 39.69 -29.26 -32.62
C ARG A 671 39.46 -27.88 -32.02
N LEU A 672 39.15 -27.81 -30.72
CA LEU A 672 38.96 -26.56 -29.99
C LEU A 672 40.19 -25.67 -30.12
N THR A 673 41.37 -26.29 -30.03
CA THR A 673 42.65 -25.58 -30.08
C THR A 673 43.25 -25.44 -31.48
N GLY A 674 42.79 -26.22 -32.46
CA GLY A 674 43.20 -26.11 -33.87
C GLY A 674 42.47 -25.03 -34.68
N ASN A 675 41.42 -24.41 -34.13
CA ASN A 675 40.64 -23.35 -34.76
C ASN A 675 41.18 -21.93 -34.50
N ASP A 676 42.33 -21.79 -33.83
CA ASP A 676 42.96 -20.49 -33.62
C ASP A 676 43.60 -20.02 -34.94
N GLN A 677 43.03 -18.97 -35.57
CA GLN A 677 43.38 -18.49 -36.92
C GLN A 677 44.81 -17.92 -37.05
N SER A 678 45.63 -18.01 -36.00
CA SER A 678 46.98 -17.42 -35.93
C SER A 678 48.10 -18.35 -36.42
N GLY A 679 47.81 -19.61 -36.76
CA GLY A 679 48.83 -20.55 -37.25
C GLY A 679 49.88 -20.97 -36.20
N GLN A 680 49.68 -20.62 -34.93
CA GLN A 680 50.47 -21.14 -33.82
C GLN A 680 49.93 -22.51 -33.39
N LYS A 681 50.83 -23.51 -33.28
CA LYS A 681 50.51 -24.82 -32.70
C LYS A 681 49.84 -24.60 -31.33
N SER A 682 48.71 -25.27 -31.12
CA SER A 682 48.03 -25.31 -29.82
C SER A 682 49.01 -25.64 -28.68
N PRO A 683 48.97 -24.91 -27.55
CA PRO A 683 49.90 -25.11 -26.44
C PRO A 683 49.42 -26.13 -25.40
N PHE A 684 48.24 -26.76 -25.51
CA PHE A 684 47.73 -27.62 -24.41
C PHE A 684 47.60 -29.08 -24.83
N GLY A 685 48.48 -29.93 -24.27
CA GLY A 685 48.33 -31.38 -24.30
C GLY A 685 47.28 -31.85 -23.29
N LEU A 686 46.73 -33.06 -23.50
CA LEU A 686 45.89 -33.75 -22.53
C LEU A 686 46.54 -35.10 -22.21
N THR A 687 46.78 -35.38 -20.93
CA THR A 687 47.03 -36.73 -20.44
C THR A 687 45.85 -37.20 -19.64
N CYS A 688 45.69 -38.52 -19.69
CA CYS A 688 44.66 -39.18 -18.96
C CYS A 688 45.26 -40.35 -18.18
N THR A 689 44.58 -40.71 -17.10
CA THR A 689 44.84 -41.97 -16.42
C THR A 689 43.53 -42.65 -16.14
N ILE A 690 43.43 -43.95 -16.46
CA ILE A 690 42.28 -44.78 -16.12
C ILE A 690 42.69 -45.82 -15.09
N ASN A 691 41.91 -45.93 -14.02
CA ASN A 691 42.09 -47.02 -13.06
C ASN A 691 40.74 -47.57 -12.60
N THR A 692 40.66 -48.89 -12.48
CA THR A 692 39.45 -49.62 -12.06
C THR A 692 39.71 -50.33 -10.75
N GLY A 693 38.79 -50.19 -9.80
CA GLY A 693 38.88 -50.87 -8.51
C GLY A 693 37.80 -50.40 -7.54
N ASP A 694 37.89 -50.87 -6.31
CA ASP A 694 36.88 -50.57 -5.31
C ASP A 694 37.07 -49.17 -4.69
N ALA A 695 35.96 -48.44 -4.59
CA ALA A 695 35.89 -47.15 -3.91
C ALA A 695 34.58 -47.04 -3.10
N ILE A 696 34.65 -46.34 -1.97
CA ILE A 696 33.49 -45.95 -1.20
C ILE A 696 32.88 -44.73 -1.88
N CYS A 697 31.70 -44.91 -2.46
CA CYS A 697 31.00 -43.87 -3.19
C CYS A 697 29.76 -43.46 -2.41
N GLY A 698 29.55 -42.15 -2.25
CA GLY A 698 28.45 -41.63 -1.47
C GLY A 698 28.55 -40.15 -1.21
N THR A 699 27.69 -39.68 -0.32
CA THR A 699 27.62 -38.27 0.04
C THR A 699 28.70 -37.91 1.05
N ILE A 700 29.54 -36.94 0.72
CA ILE A 700 30.53 -36.31 1.61
C ILE A 700 29.92 -35.00 2.12
N ASP A 701 29.79 -34.87 3.44
CA ASP A 701 29.22 -33.69 4.12
C ASP A 701 30.10 -33.31 5.31
N ALA A 702 30.21 -32.01 5.59
CA ALA A 702 30.97 -31.41 6.68
C ALA A 702 30.26 -31.51 8.05
N GLY A 703 29.19 -32.29 8.17
CA GLY A 703 28.46 -32.52 9.42
C GLY A 703 27.68 -31.32 9.95
N SER A 704 27.47 -30.29 9.12
CA SER A 704 26.76 -29.06 9.50
C SER A 704 25.32 -29.08 8.97
N ARG A 705 24.37 -28.46 9.70
CA ARG A 705 22.96 -28.35 9.27
C ARG A 705 22.74 -27.56 7.97
N ASP A 706 23.81 -27.05 7.36
CA ASP A 706 23.76 -26.31 6.11
C ASP A 706 24.02 -27.29 4.95
N SER A 707 22.95 -27.66 4.24
CA SER A 707 22.98 -28.61 3.11
C SER A 707 23.70 -28.08 1.86
N SER A 708 24.32 -26.91 1.95
CA SER A 708 25.04 -26.27 0.86
C SER A 708 26.39 -26.95 0.54
N LEU A 709 27.00 -27.68 1.47
CA LEU A 709 28.32 -28.30 1.28
C LEU A 709 28.28 -29.81 1.00
N VAL A 710 27.12 -30.32 0.59
CA VAL A 710 26.90 -31.74 0.30
C VAL A 710 27.39 -32.06 -1.12
N GLN A 711 28.38 -32.96 -1.25
CA GLN A 711 28.91 -33.42 -2.54
C GLN A 711 28.84 -34.94 -2.65
N TYR A 712 28.46 -35.46 -3.81
CA TYR A 712 28.62 -36.89 -4.10
C TYR A 712 30.05 -37.13 -4.58
N GLY A 713 30.76 -38.07 -3.95
CA GLY A 713 32.16 -38.35 -4.27
C GLY A 713 32.52 -39.81 -4.11
N ALA A 714 33.72 -40.15 -4.58
CA ALA A 714 34.34 -41.45 -4.41
C ALA A 714 35.62 -41.31 -3.56
N LEU A 715 35.81 -42.21 -2.60
CA LEU A 715 36.97 -42.27 -1.72
C LEU A 715 37.51 -43.69 -1.69
N GLY A 716 38.82 -43.85 -1.88
CA GLY A 716 39.45 -45.16 -1.71
C GLY A 716 40.64 -45.40 -2.64
N PRO A 717 41.22 -46.61 -2.58
CA PRO A 717 42.45 -46.94 -3.30
C PRO A 717 42.35 -46.72 -4.81
N ALA A 718 41.18 -46.92 -5.43
CA ALA A 718 41.03 -46.79 -6.87
C ALA A 718 41.24 -45.34 -7.39
N ILE A 719 40.65 -44.35 -6.69
CA ILE A 719 40.81 -42.94 -7.05
C ILE A 719 42.20 -42.42 -6.67
N ASP A 720 42.72 -42.82 -5.51
CA ASP A 720 44.07 -42.45 -5.06
C ASP A 720 45.14 -42.97 -6.03
N LEU A 721 44.96 -44.19 -6.55
CA LEU A 721 45.84 -44.77 -7.54
C LEU A 721 45.80 -43.98 -8.85
N ALA A 722 44.61 -43.69 -9.39
CA ALA A 722 44.47 -42.90 -10.62
C ALA A 722 45.19 -41.54 -10.51
N MET A 723 44.98 -40.83 -9.40
CA MET A 723 45.60 -39.52 -9.18
C MET A 723 47.12 -39.58 -9.02
N ARG A 724 47.68 -40.70 -8.53
CA ARG A 724 49.13 -40.88 -8.39
C ARG A 724 49.81 -41.31 -9.68
N LEU A 725 49.08 -41.99 -10.56
CA LEU A 725 49.54 -42.40 -11.88
C LEU A 725 49.55 -41.25 -12.89
N ASP A 726 48.63 -40.29 -12.75
CA ASP A 726 48.50 -39.15 -13.68
C ASP A 726 49.81 -38.38 -13.94
N PRO A 727 50.60 -37.96 -12.92
CA PRO A 727 51.88 -37.28 -13.14
C PRO A 727 52.92 -38.13 -13.89
N LEU A 728 52.79 -39.47 -13.88
CA LEU A 728 53.72 -40.35 -14.59
C LEU A 728 53.56 -40.27 -16.10
N ASN A 729 52.43 -39.76 -16.61
CA ASN A 729 52.26 -39.57 -18.05
C ASN A 729 53.35 -38.63 -18.59
N GLU A 730 53.65 -37.55 -17.88
CA GLU A 730 54.71 -36.62 -18.27
C GLU A 730 56.10 -37.27 -18.19
N HIS A 731 56.33 -38.09 -17.16
CA HIS A 731 57.58 -38.83 -17.00
C HIS A 731 57.83 -39.74 -18.21
N TYR A 732 56.87 -40.61 -18.54
CA TYR A 732 57.00 -41.55 -19.65
C TYR A 732 56.71 -40.96 -21.03
N GLY A 733 56.21 -39.71 -21.10
CA GLY A 733 55.78 -39.07 -22.35
C GLY A 733 54.54 -39.73 -22.96
N THR A 734 53.72 -40.37 -22.13
CA THR A 734 52.53 -41.11 -22.54
C THR A 734 51.32 -40.21 -22.50
N THR A 735 50.27 -40.64 -23.21
CA THR A 735 49.04 -39.85 -23.30
C THR A 735 47.91 -40.43 -22.46
N CYS A 736 47.94 -41.73 -22.19
CA CYS A 736 46.99 -42.38 -21.31
C CYS A 736 47.65 -43.55 -20.57
N ILE A 737 47.84 -43.42 -19.26
CA ILE A 737 48.28 -44.53 -18.41
C ILE A 737 47.05 -45.28 -17.89
N VAL A 738 47.10 -46.60 -17.90
CA VAL A 738 46.04 -47.44 -17.33
C VAL A 738 46.60 -48.36 -16.24
N GLY A 739 45.84 -48.51 -15.17
CA GLY A 739 46.16 -49.43 -14.09
C GLY A 739 46.03 -50.90 -14.52
N GLN A 740 46.64 -51.80 -13.76
CA GLN A 740 46.67 -53.24 -14.07
C GLN A 740 45.26 -53.84 -14.30
N THR A 741 44.32 -53.57 -13.40
CA THR A 741 42.94 -54.10 -13.52
C THR A 741 42.24 -53.56 -14.76
N THR A 742 42.43 -52.27 -15.08
CA THR A 742 41.86 -51.66 -16.28
C THR A 742 42.44 -52.28 -17.55
N ALA A 743 43.76 -52.51 -17.60
CA ALA A 743 44.40 -53.17 -18.74
C ALA A 743 43.87 -54.59 -18.96
N GLN A 744 43.59 -55.34 -17.89
CA GLN A 744 43.03 -56.69 -17.97
C GLN A 744 41.59 -56.72 -18.49
N LEU A 745 40.80 -55.68 -18.20
CA LEU A 745 39.41 -55.55 -18.66
C LEU A 745 39.32 -55.04 -20.12
N LEU A 746 40.41 -54.46 -20.63
CA LEU A 746 40.54 -54.00 -22.01
C LEU A 746 41.03 -55.11 -22.94
N ALA A 747 40.24 -56.17 -23.12
CA ALA A 747 40.66 -57.34 -23.91
C ALA A 747 40.93 -57.04 -25.41
N GLU A 748 40.26 -56.04 -25.98
CA GLU A 748 40.36 -55.67 -27.40
C GLU A 748 41.31 -54.47 -27.65
N ALA A 749 41.85 -53.85 -26.59
CA ALA A 749 42.69 -52.67 -26.71
C ALA A 749 44.17 -53.04 -26.83
N ASP A 750 44.90 -52.21 -27.57
CA ASP A 750 46.36 -52.30 -27.59
C ASP A 750 46.95 -51.57 -26.38
N VAL A 751 47.54 -52.33 -25.46
CA VAL A 751 48.24 -51.81 -24.29
C VAL A 751 49.70 -52.25 -24.27
N ARG A 752 50.59 -51.36 -23.81
CA ARG A 752 52.00 -51.69 -23.53
C ARG A 752 52.33 -51.54 -22.06
N GLU A 753 53.01 -52.52 -21.48
CA GLU A 753 53.48 -52.44 -20.09
C GLU A 753 54.69 -51.51 -20.01
N LEU A 754 54.59 -50.41 -19.26
CA LEU A 754 55.64 -49.41 -19.14
C LEU A 754 56.68 -49.79 -18.07
N ASP A 755 56.20 -49.96 -16.85
CA ASP A 755 57.03 -50.27 -15.69
C ASP A 755 56.21 -50.87 -14.55
N ARG A 756 56.88 -51.31 -13.49
CA ARG A 756 56.26 -51.81 -12.26
C ARG A 756 56.58 -50.89 -11.10
N ILE A 757 55.55 -50.27 -10.53
CA ILE A 757 55.72 -49.23 -9.52
C ILE A 757 55.11 -49.64 -8.18
N THR A 758 55.75 -49.19 -7.11
CA THR A 758 55.27 -49.36 -5.75
C THR A 758 54.60 -48.06 -5.30
N ILE A 759 53.33 -48.14 -4.93
CA ILE A 759 52.53 -46.95 -4.59
C ILE A 759 52.10 -47.02 -3.13
N GLY A 760 52.66 -46.13 -2.32
CA GLY A 760 52.36 -46.00 -0.89
C GLY A 760 53.17 -46.96 0.00
N THR A 761 52.59 -47.38 1.12
CA THR A 761 53.22 -48.24 2.14
C THR A 761 53.00 -49.74 1.90
N ARG A 762 52.38 -50.13 0.79
CA ARG A 762 52.16 -51.53 0.43
C ARG A 762 53.35 -52.04 -0.36
N ASP A 763 53.97 -53.13 0.10
CA ASP A 763 55.17 -53.76 -0.47
C ASP A 763 54.91 -54.51 -1.80
N GLN A 764 53.82 -54.19 -2.50
CA GLN A 764 53.39 -54.87 -3.72
C GLN A 764 53.60 -53.96 -4.93
N SER A 765 54.57 -54.33 -5.76
CA SER A 765 54.85 -53.70 -7.06
C SER A 765 53.82 -54.15 -8.10
N GLN A 766 53.11 -53.18 -8.69
CA GLN A 766 52.09 -53.43 -9.72
C GLN A 766 52.52 -52.86 -11.08
N PRO A 767 52.25 -53.57 -12.18
CA PRO A 767 52.51 -53.07 -13.52
C PRO A 767 51.56 -51.92 -13.86
N ILE A 768 52.10 -50.95 -14.60
CA ILE A 768 51.34 -49.88 -15.24
C ILE A 768 51.47 -50.02 -16.75
N TYR A 769 50.40 -49.66 -17.46
CA TYR A 769 50.32 -49.81 -18.90
C TYR A 769 50.06 -48.45 -19.54
N GLU A 770 50.48 -48.27 -20.79
CA GLU A 770 49.96 -47.22 -21.65
C GLU A 770 48.90 -47.79 -22.58
N LEU A 771 47.80 -47.05 -22.72
CA LEU A 771 46.78 -47.31 -23.73
C LEU A 771 47.18 -46.67 -25.06
N LEU A 772 47.43 -47.51 -26.07
CA LEU A 772 47.85 -47.09 -27.40
C LEU A 772 46.67 -46.96 -28.37
N SER A 773 45.76 -47.93 -28.34
CA SER A 773 44.54 -47.96 -29.17
C SER A 773 43.42 -48.66 -28.44
N VAL A 774 42.18 -48.20 -28.62
CA VAL A 774 40.99 -48.80 -27.98
C VAL A 774 40.44 -49.98 -28.81
N ASP A 775 40.65 -49.98 -30.13
CA ASP A 775 40.05 -50.96 -31.07
C ASP A 775 41.08 -51.94 -31.66
N GLY A 776 42.25 -52.10 -31.04
CA GLY A 776 43.26 -53.08 -31.50
C GLY A 776 43.88 -52.76 -32.87
N ALA A 777 43.88 -51.49 -33.27
CA ALA A 777 44.22 -51.04 -34.63
C ALA A 777 45.70 -50.64 -34.84
N LEU A 778 46.63 -51.03 -33.95
CA LEU A 778 48.06 -50.87 -34.23
C LEU A 778 48.43 -51.62 -35.51
N SER A 779 49.16 -50.97 -36.42
CA SER A 779 49.59 -51.60 -37.67
C SER A 779 50.97 -51.11 -38.14
N GLY A 780 51.66 -51.98 -38.88
CA GLY A 780 52.94 -51.70 -39.49
C GLY A 780 54.05 -51.43 -38.47
N VAL A 781 54.79 -50.33 -38.68
CA VAL A 781 55.99 -50.00 -37.90
C VAL A 781 55.71 -49.84 -36.39
N HIS A 782 54.52 -49.39 -36.01
CA HIS A 782 54.16 -49.20 -34.60
C HIS A 782 53.96 -50.55 -33.90
N GLU A 783 53.30 -51.52 -34.53
CA GLU A 783 53.09 -52.85 -33.96
C GLU A 783 54.41 -53.58 -33.75
N GLU A 784 55.30 -53.56 -34.76
CA GLU A 784 56.64 -54.15 -34.67
C GLU A 784 57.49 -53.49 -33.58
N ALA A 785 57.45 -52.16 -33.47
CA ALA A 785 58.19 -51.43 -32.44
C ALA A 785 57.67 -51.74 -31.03
N MET A 786 56.36 -51.93 -30.86
CA MET A 786 55.78 -52.31 -29.56
C MET A 786 56.11 -53.75 -29.17
N GLU A 787 56.18 -54.68 -30.13
CA GLU A 787 56.62 -56.05 -29.85
C GLU A 787 58.11 -56.08 -29.47
N LEU A 788 58.96 -55.29 -30.13
CA LEU A 788 60.36 -55.12 -29.74
C LEU A 788 60.49 -54.52 -28.34
N PHE A 789 59.69 -53.52 -28.01
CA PHE A 789 59.66 -52.93 -26.67
C PHE A 789 59.23 -53.96 -25.61
N ARG A 790 58.17 -54.73 -25.87
CA ARG A 790 57.67 -55.80 -24.99
C ARG A 790 58.73 -56.87 -24.72
N ARG A 791 59.41 -57.35 -25.77
CA ARG A 791 60.53 -58.29 -25.64
C ARG A 791 61.73 -57.68 -24.91
N GLY A 792 62.01 -56.40 -25.16
CA GLY A 792 63.05 -55.63 -24.47
C GLY A 792 62.80 -55.56 -22.96
N ARG A 793 61.56 -55.27 -22.56
CA ARG A 793 61.11 -55.28 -21.15
C ARG A 793 61.27 -56.66 -20.50
N GLN A 794 60.86 -57.75 -21.16
CA GLN A 794 61.06 -59.10 -20.65
C GLN A 794 62.55 -59.44 -20.46
N CYS A 795 63.41 -59.00 -21.38
CA CYS A 795 64.87 -59.16 -21.25
C CYS A 795 65.42 -58.34 -20.08
N PHE A 796 64.93 -57.11 -19.91
CA PHE A 796 65.31 -56.23 -18.80
C PHE A 796 64.93 -56.84 -17.44
N GLU A 797 63.71 -57.36 -17.31
CA GLU A 797 63.23 -58.01 -16.08
C GLU A 797 63.95 -59.32 -15.76
N SER A 798 64.35 -60.07 -16.79
CA SER A 798 65.15 -61.30 -16.63
C SER A 798 66.65 -61.03 -16.40
N GLY A 799 67.07 -59.77 -16.25
CA GLY A 799 68.45 -59.37 -16.00
C GLY A 799 69.37 -59.43 -17.22
N ARG A 800 68.82 -59.67 -18.42
CA ARG A 800 69.55 -59.71 -19.70
C ARG A 800 69.67 -58.32 -20.31
N PHE A 801 70.38 -57.43 -19.61
CA PHE A 801 70.44 -56.00 -19.94
C PHE A 801 71.04 -55.67 -21.32
N ARG A 802 72.02 -56.45 -21.82
CA ARG A 802 72.58 -56.25 -23.17
C ARG A 802 71.59 -56.59 -24.28
N GLU A 803 70.81 -57.66 -24.13
CA GLU A 803 69.76 -58.03 -25.08
C GLU A 803 68.63 -56.99 -25.05
N ALA A 804 68.27 -56.51 -23.86
CA ALA A 804 67.30 -55.44 -23.69
C ALA A 804 67.75 -54.13 -24.37
N GLU A 805 69.02 -53.74 -24.22
CA GLU A 805 69.57 -52.53 -24.87
C GLU A 805 69.46 -52.60 -26.40
N GLN A 806 69.78 -53.75 -27.00
CA GLN A 806 69.68 -53.93 -28.45
C GLN A 806 68.23 -53.83 -28.95
N LEU A 807 67.30 -54.44 -28.22
CA LEU A 807 65.87 -54.40 -28.55
C LEU A 807 65.30 -52.98 -28.41
N PHE A 808 65.62 -52.25 -27.33
CA PHE A 808 65.20 -50.86 -27.16
C PHE A 808 65.86 -49.90 -28.14
N THR A 809 67.13 -50.13 -28.53
CA THR A 809 67.80 -49.33 -29.56
C THR A 809 67.10 -49.48 -30.91
N THR A 810 66.70 -50.71 -31.25
CA THR A 810 65.98 -50.99 -32.49
C THR A 810 64.58 -50.36 -32.46
N ALA A 811 63.85 -50.49 -31.35
CA ALA A 811 62.54 -49.86 -31.16
C ALA A 811 62.63 -48.32 -31.22
N ALA A 812 63.65 -47.72 -30.61
CA ALA A 812 63.89 -46.26 -30.66
C ALA A 812 64.23 -45.77 -32.08
N GLY A 813 64.91 -46.59 -32.88
CA GLY A 813 65.17 -46.30 -34.29
C GLY A 813 63.90 -46.33 -35.15
N MET A 814 62.94 -47.19 -34.82
CA MET A 814 61.65 -47.29 -35.51
C MET A 814 60.67 -46.17 -35.11
N MET A 815 60.69 -45.74 -33.85
CA MET A 815 59.85 -44.64 -33.33
C MET A 815 60.69 -43.53 -32.69
N PRO A 816 61.32 -42.67 -33.52
CA PRO A 816 62.10 -41.54 -33.02
C PRO A 816 61.18 -40.54 -32.29
N GLY A 817 61.38 -40.39 -30.98
CA GLY A 817 60.58 -39.51 -30.11
C GLY A 817 59.74 -40.23 -29.07
N ASP A 818 59.70 -41.57 -29.06
CA ASP A 818 59.07 -42.32 -27.98
C ASP A 818 59.91 -42.25 -26.69
N LYS A 819 59.45 -41.43 -25.74
CA LYS A 819 60.14 -41.16 -24.48
C LYS A 819 60.20 -42.40 -23.58
N ALA A 820 59.18 -43.25 -23.58
CA ALA A 820 59.17 -44.49 -22.79
C ALA A 820 60.28 -45.46 -23.22
N THR A 821 60.46 -45.66 -24.54
CA THR A 821 61.56 -46.46 -25.09
C THR A 821 62.93 -45.85 -24.77
N SER A 822 63.04 -44.53 -24.89
CA SER A 822 64.29 -43.82 -24.59
C SER A 822 64.70 -43.93 -23.12
N LEU A 823 63.74 -43.83 -22.19
CA LEU A 823 63.99 -44.01 -20.75
C LEU A 823 64.45 -45.43 -20.42
N MET A 824 63.80 -46.45 -20.98
CA MET A 824 64.22 -47.84 -20.77
C MET A 824 65.62 -48.12 -21.34
N LEU A 825 65.96 -47.52 -22.48
CA LEU A 825 67.30 -47.61 -23.06
C LEU A 825 68.36 -46.96 -22.14
N GLU A 826 68.07 -45.79 -21.59
CA GLU A 826 68.93 -45.10 -20.63
C GLU A 826 69.12 -45.92 -19.34
N HIS A 827 68.05 -46.54 -18.84
CA HIS A 827 68.11 -47.45 -17.70
C HIS A 827 69.02 -48.65 -17.97
N CYS A 828 68.92 -49.29 -19.14
CA CYS A 828 69.81 -50.39 -19.54
C CYS A 828 71.28 -49.95 -19.50
N ARG A 829 71.60 -48.81 -20.11
CA ARG A 829 72.97 -48.25 -20.16
C ARG A 829 73.50 -47.89 -18.78
N THR A 830 72.65 -47.35 -17.92
CA THR A 830 73.01 -47.00 -16.54
C THR A 830 73.32 -48.25 -15.71
N VAL A 831 72.56 -49.34 -15.89
CA VAL A 831 72.82 -50.61 -15.19
C VAL A 831 74.10 -51.27 -15.71
N LEU A 832 74.32 -51.28 -17.03
CA LEU A 832 75.51 -51.86 -17.65
C LEU A 832 76.79 -51.11 -17.25
N SER A 833 76.79 -49.78 -17.27
CA SER A 833 77.93 -48.97 -16.82
C SER A 833 78.26 -49.17 -15.33
N LYS A 834 77.25 -49.29 -14.46
CA LYS A 834 77.45 -49.63 -13.04
C LYS A 834 77.95 -51.05 -12.83
N SER A 835 77.55 -52.00 -13.66
CA SER A 835 78.04 -53.38 -13.65
C SER A 835 79.52 -53.45 -14.04
N GLU A 836 79.93 -52.70 -15.06
CA GLU A 836 81.32 -52.64 -15.55
C GLU A 836 82.25 -51.90 -14.57
N ALA A 837 81.75 -50.85 -13.90
CA ALA A 837 82.47 -50.14 -12.84
C ALA A 837 82.63 -50.93 -11.52
N LYS A 838 81.92 -52.05 -11.36
CA LYS A 838 82.01 -52.95 -10.17
C LYS A 838 82.88 -54.18 -10.42
N GLN A 839 83.29 -54.40 -11.67
CA GLN A 839 84.20 -55.47 -12.12
C GLN A 839 85.63 -54.96 -12.42
N THR A 840 85.82 -53.64 -12.43
CA THR A 840 87.12 -52.95 -12.38
C THR A 840 87.46 -52.61 -10.94
#